data_AF-A0A953V630-F1
#
_entry.id   AF-A0A953V630-F1
#
_cell.length_a   1.000
_cell.length_b   1.000
_cell.length_c   1.000
_cell.angle_alpha   90.00
_cell.angle_beta   90.00
_cell.angle_gamma   90.00
#
_symmetry.space_group_name_H-M   'P 1'
#
loop_
_entity.id
_entity.type
_entity.pdbx_description
1 polymer ?
#
loop_
_entity_poly.entity_id
_entity_poly.type
_entity_poly.pdbx_seq_one_letter_code
_entity_poly.pdbx_strand_id
1 'polypeptide(L)'
;MTPAPRIEQRWTCIAAADQTALSAQLSSYFSEAGTYFAVFEFPDIDRPYEEVATRDGYFAQLMGKRAATHINNCLAHIQPEKIILLGLSGIAETYVRAILPAQKLVAVNNEAELLALPFVTGVSEPLRCKASQAIQGLIAAKNAKRPLTFSEDAPDLPSQQLNGKKGLVLIENSADVGEVSIANYAASIDADVVLVEPVEREQLQSLAQRLQAWATDRSSPALGEVKKKVTSRIKGLDFSGYGFATFFTAGLPYGLILKNVVPFTHVLNGPYCGVFITNAIVEEAAPTPVGSAIVFSPKHFASDEVKDVGRQLDQNNFIVTELVGPEATNDNLHDYGSHFPYDLLHICSHGGETDGYFVKQEFKDRNGDAHTIEYFEIVSWSLEHTTSPDKVLVTRKMIYTTFDGIPWIERPLKLHPRYVGDDMLQALREEDETLKRTPVNVPIALSCHIACHESFHQGNFEHLAAYSHPIIFNNSCSSSHELAAGFLSAGARCYLATLWNVGNETATKAALAFYGSALSDGKVLPAFSEMLRSITTDPYRNIYILWGLHFTSLVRPPAKSDDNIIAGLAANYSIWIKKLTTARDDEVKRNTIPIVRFLISEIRRRLSPERLAQIFASNGVEEPAEVERSGAVGEEPEPRELIVTKEVDPHKQESGAS
;
A
#
# COMPACT_ATOMS: atom_id res chain seq x y z
N MET A 1 -14.58 9.81 -18.66
CA MET A 1 -13.37 8.96 -18.73
C MET A 1 -13.78 7.55 -19.12
N THR A 2 -12.84 6.65 -19.42
CA THR A 2 -13.16 5.22 -19.59
C THR A 2 -13.66 4.68 -18.24
N PRO A 3 -14.72 3.86 -18.19
CA PRO A 3 -15.16 3.24 -16.94
C PRO A 3 -14.13 2.20 -16.46
N ALA A 4 -14.23 1.78 -15.20
CA ALA A 4 -13.48 0.60 -14.76
C ALA A 4 -13.90 -0.64 -15.55
N PRO A 5 -12.95 -1.54 -15.87
CA PRO A 5 -13.26 -2.82 -16.49
C PRO A 5 -14.00 -3.74 -15.49
N ARG A 6 -14.63 -4.80 -16.00
CA ARG A 6 -15.11 -5.92 -15.18
C ARG A 6 -13.94 -6.88 -14.91
N ILE A 7 -14.00 -7.65 -13.82
CA ILE A 7 -13.00 -8.70 -13.55
C ILE A 7 -13.50 -10.03 -14.15
N GLU A 8 -12.59 -10.78 -14.78
CA GLU A 8 -12.83 -12.18 -15.16
C GLU A 8 -12.98 -13.04 -13.89
N GLN A 9 -14.15 -13.65 -13.71
CA GLN A 9 -14.48 -14.43 -12.51
C GLN A 9 -14.34 -15.93 -12.71
N ARG A 10 -14.24 -16.44 -13.95
CA ARG A 10 -14.09 -17.89 -14.17
C ARG A 10 -12.68 -18.35 -13.78
N TRP A 11 -11.68 -17.53 -14.09
CA TRP A 11 -10.28 -17.87 -13.90
C TRP A 11 -9.49 -16.68 -13.35
N THR A 12 -8.54 -16.97 -12.48
CA THR A 12 -7.54 -16.02 -11.99
C THR A 12 -6.20 -16.75 -11.87
N CYS A 13 -5.08 -16.03 -11.97
CA CYS A 13 -3.75 -16.64 -11.92
C CYS A 13 -2.94 -16.15 -10.71
N ILE A 14 -2.27 -17.07 -10.04
CA ILE A 14 -1.15 -16.81 -9.12
C ILE A 14 0.09 -17.42 -9.77
N ALA A 15 1.04 -16.60 -10.17
CA ALA A 15 2.23 -17.02 -10.88
C ALA A 15 3.51 -16.82 -10.06
N ALA A 16 4.47 -17.72 -10.19
CA ALA A 16 5.81 -17.51 -9.65
C ALA A 16 6.49 -16.34 -10.37
N ALA A 17 7.32 -15.59 -9.64
CA ALA A 17 7.96 -14.38 -10.13
C ALA A 17 8.77 -14.53 -11.44
N ASP A 18 9.29 -15.73 -11.73
CA ASP A 18 10.07 -16.03 -12.93
C ASP A 18 9.24 -16.50 -14.13
N GLN A 19 7.90 -16.60 -13.99
CA GLN A 19 7.01 -17.16 -15.00
C GLN A 19 6.39 -16.10 -15.93
N THR A 20 7.10 -15.01 -16.25
CA THR A 20 6.57 -13.93 -17.11
C THR A 20 6.07 -14.43 -18.46
N ALA A 21 6.85 -15.28 -19.15
CA ALA A 21 6.49 -15.79 -20.47
C ALA A 21 5.22 -16.65 -20.42
N LEU A 22 5.17 -17.63 -19.52
CA LEU A 22 4.00 -18.50 -19.38
C LEU A 22 2.76 -17.71 -18.90
N SER A 23 2.94 -16.71 -18.03
CA SER A 23 1.88 -15.80 -17.58
C SER A 23 1.32 -14.96 -18.72
N ALA A 24 2.19 -14.47 -19.61
CA ALA A 24 1.80 -13.75 -20.81
C ALA A 24 1.03 -14.66 -21.79
N GLN A 25 1.51 -15.88 -22.01
CA GLN A 25 0.81 -16.86 -22.83
C GLN A 25 -0.58 -17.16 -22.27
N LEU A 26 -0.71 -17.46 -20.98
CA LEU A 26 -1.99 -17.69 -20.31
C LEU A 26 -2.92 -16.48 -20.47
N SER A 27 -2.41 -15.28 -20.21
CA SER A 27 -3.19 -14.04 -20.26
C SER A 27 -3.69 -13.70 -21.67
N SER A 28 -3.03 -14.18 -22.74
CA SER A 28 -3.45 -13.95 -24.13
C SER A 28 -4.79 -14.59 -24.47
N TYR A 29 -5.16 -15.69 -23.78
CA TYR A 29 -6.45 -16.36 -23.95
C TYR A 29 -7.63 -15.53 -23.39
N PHE A 30 -7.36 -14.55 -22.53
CA PHE A 30 -8.36 -13.67 -21.92
C PHE A 30 -8.29 -12.27 -22.53
N SER A 31 -8.97 -12.09 -23.67
CA SER A 31 -8.94 -10.86 -24.48
C SER A 31 -10.33 -10.24 -24.69
N GLU A 32 -11.28 -10.52 -23.80
CA GLU A 32 -12.61 -9.88 -23.84
C GLU A 32 -12.49 -8.38 -23.55
N ALA A 33 -13.08 -7.55 -24.43
CA ALA A 33 -13.05 -6.10 -24.27
C ALA A 33 -13.75 -5.67 -22.97
N GLY A 34 -13.18 -4.68 -22.27
CA GLY A 34 -13.74 -4.22 -20.99
C GLY A 34 -13.59 -5.20 -19.84
N THR A 35 -12.78 -6.26 -19.99
CA THR A 35 -12.60 -7.30 -18.97
C THR A 35 -11.12 -7.45 -18.61
N TYR A 36 -10.84 -7.44 -17.30
CA TYR A 36 -9.51 -7.58 -16.72
C TYR A 36 -9.30 -9.01 -16.23
N PHE A 37 -8.24 -9.66 -16.72
CA PHE A 37 -7.78 -10.95 -16.21
C PHE A 37 -6.75 -10.72 -15.10
N ALA A 38 -7.12 -11.08 -13.87
CA ALA A 38 -6.27 -10.90 -12.69
C ALA A 38 -5.12 -11.90 -12.69
N VAL A 39 -3.91 -11.36 -12.55
CA VAL A 39 -2.67 -12.12 -12.37
C VAL A 39 -1.99 -11.56 -11.13
N PHE A 40 -1.58 -12.46 -10.23
CA PHE A 40 -0.87 -12.12 -9.01
C PHE A 40 0.51 -12.75 -9.03
N GLU A 41 1.53 -11.97 -8.71
CA GLU A 41 2.88 -12.48 -8.53
C GLU A 41 3.03 -13.05 -7.11
N PHE A 42 3.59 -14.25 -7.03
CA PHE A 42 3.98 -14.89 -5.77
C PHE A 42 5.52 -14.91 -5.68
N PRO A 43 6.10 -14.45 -4.55
CA PRO A 43 7.54 -14.36 -4.41
C PRO A 43 8.20 -15.75 -4.40
N ASP A 44 9.45 -15.81 -4.88
CA ASP A 44 10.28 -17.00 -4.67
C ASP A 44 10.60 -17.17 -3.18
N ILE A 45 10.29 -18.35 -2.66
CA ILE A 45 10.47 -18.70 -1.25
C ILE A 45 11.00 -20.12 -1.13
N ASP A 46 11.90 -20.33 -0.16
CA ASP A 46 12.65 -21.57 0.05
C ASP A 46 12.26 -22.31 1.34
N ARG A 47 11.22 -21.84 2.02
CA ARG A 47 10.72 -22.41 3.26
C ARG A 47 9.22 -22.65 3.18
N PRO A 48 8.72 -23.84 3.56
CA PRO A 48 7.30 -24.13 3.50
C PRO A 48 6.52 -23.29 4.51
N TYR A 49 5.22 -23.23 4.30
CA TYR A 49 4.30 -22.58 5.22
C TYR A 49 4.35 -23.30 6.57
N GLU A 50 4.58 -22.51 7.61
CA GLU A 50 4.44 -22.92 9.00
C GLU A 50 3.62 -21.88 9.74
N GLU A 51 2.71 -22.32 10.60
CA GLU A 51 1.80 -21.43 11.32
C GLU A 51 2.57 -20.45 12.23
N VAL A 52 3.54 -20.98 12.96
CA VAL A 52 4.51 -20.23 13.78
C VAL A 52 5.81 -20.16 13.01
N ALA A 53 6.38 -18.97 12.88
CA ALA A 53 7.61 -18.82 12.14
C ALA A 53 8.80 -19.41 12.92
N THR A 54 9.64 -20.19 12.26
CA THR A 54 10.89 -20.69 12.84
C THR A 54 11.98 -19.64 12.76
N ARG A 55 12.98 -19.75 13.64
CA ARG A 55 14.20 -18.93 13.58
C ARG A 55 14.84 -19.00 12.19
N ASP A 56 14.95 -20.21 11.65
CA ASP A 56 15.49 -20.43 10.31
C ASP A 56 14.42 -20.13 9.27
N GLY A 57 14.68 -19.18 8.36
CA GLY A 57 13.75 -18.85 7.30
C GLY A 57 12.60 -17.93 7.68
N TYR A 58 12.69 -17.24 8.82
CA TYR A 58 11.68 -16.29 9.30
C TYR A 58 11.27 -15.29 8.20
N PHE A 59 12.24 -14.75 7.46
CA PHE A 59 11.97 -13.76 6.42
C PHE A 59 11.22 -14.36 5.22
N ALA A 60 11.64 -15.54 4.76
CA ALA A 60 10.94 -16.26 3.68
C ALA A 60 9.50 -16.57 4.09
N GLN A 61 9.29 -16.99 5.34
CA GLN A 61 7.95 -17.25 5.89
C GLN A 61 7.11 -15.97 6.00
N LEU A 62 7.69 -14.86 6.44
CA LEU A 62 6.99 -13.57 6.51
C LEU A 62 6.58 -13.09 5.12
N MET A 63 7.50 -13.15 4.13
CA MET A 63 7.21 -12.79 2.75
C MET A 63 6.11 -13.67 2.15
N GLY A 64 6.21 -14.99 2.30
CA GLY A 64 5.22 -15.94 1.81
C GLY A 64 3.85 -15.72 2.45
N LYS A 65 3.79 -15.54 3.79
CA LYS A 65 2.53 -15.25 4.51
C LYS A 65 1.92 -13.94 4.06
N ARG A 66 2.72 -12.89 3.90
CA ARG A 66 2.25 -11.57 3.45
C ARG A 66 1.68 -11.65 2.03
N ALA A 67 2.41 -12.25 1.08
CA ALA A 67 1.94 -12.43 -0.29
C ALA A 67 0.64 -13.24 -0.35
N ALA A 68 0.59 -14.38 0.33
CA ALA A 68 -0.59 -15.23 0.39
C ALA A 68 -1.80 -14.48 0.99
N THR A 69 -1.59 -13.70 2.06
CA THR A 69 -2.65 -12.90 2.70
C THR A 69 -3.20 -11.83 1.76
N HIS A 70 -2.34 -11.02 1.12
CA HIS A 70 -2.80 -9.98 0.18
C HIS A 70 -3.57 -10.59 -1.00
N ILE A 71 -3.06 -11.67 -1.58
CA ILE A 71 -3.70 -12.36 -2.70
C ILE A 71 -5.04 -12.96 -2.27
N ASN A 72 -5.10 -13.63 -1.12
CA ASN A 72 -6.33 -14.20 -0.59
C ASN A 72 -7.39 -13.13 -0.33
N ASN A 73 -7.01 -11.97 0.21
CA ASN A 73 -7.92 -10.86 0.42
C ASN A 73 -8.51 -10.39 -0.92
N CYS A 74 -7.69 -10.20 -1.97
CA CYS A 74 -8.19 -9.90 -3.31
C CYS A 74 -9.16 -10.97 -3.83
N LEU A 75 -8.78 -12.24 -3.73
CA LEU A 75 -9.59 -13.37 -4.22
C LEU A 75 -10.92 -13.50 -3.48
N ALA A 76 -10.97 -13.12 -2.20
CA ALA A 76 -12.19 -13.08 -1.41
C ALA A 76 -13.21 -12.06 -1.96
N HIS A 77 -12.75 -11.00 -2.61
CA HIS A 77 -13.63 -10.04 -3.28
C HIS A 77 -14.01 -10.48 -4.70
N ILE A 78 -13.07 -11.03 -5.47
CA ILE A 78 -13.33 -11.48 -6.86
C ILE A 78 -14.25 -12.70 -6.89
N GLN A 79 -14.07 -13.61 -5.92
CA GLN A 79 -14.71 -14.92 -5.84
C GLN A 79 -14.58 -15.77 -7.12
N PRO A 80 -13.35 -16.05 -7.59
CA PRO A 80 -13.20 -16.77 -8.84
C PRO A 80 -13.65 -18.24 -8.72
N GLU A 81 -14.11 -18.81 -9.84
CA GLU A 81 -14.48 -20.24 -9.94
C GLU A 81 -13.24 -21.13 -9.82
N LYS A 82 -12.15 -20.76 -10.52
CA LYS A 82 -10.87 -21.47 -10.53
C LYS A 82 -9.68 -20.52 -10.41
N ILE A 83 -8.63 -21.00 -9.76
CA ILE A 83 -7.38 -20.29 -9.53
C ILE A 83 -6.24 -21.15 -10.09
N ILE A 84 -5.53 -20.62 -11.07
CA ILE A 84 -4.36 -21.25 -11.68
C ILE A 84 -3.14 -20.94 -10.82
N LEU A 85 -2.40 -21.98 -10.44
CA LEU A 85 -1.10 -21.87 -9.79
C LEU A 85 -0.03 -22.11 -10.86
N LEU A 86 0.54 -21.02 -11.37
CA LEU A 86 1.38 -21.03 -12.54
C LEU A 86 2.87 -21.07 -12.16
N GLY A 87 3.48 -22.24 -12.35
CA GLY A 87 4.90 -22.50 -12.06
C GLY A 87 5.31 -22.26 -10.61
N LEU A 88 4.36 -22.33 -9.67
CA LEU A 88 4.69 -22.25 -8.25
C LEU A 88 5.51 -23.47 -7.83
N SER A 89 6.58 -23.23 -7.07
CA SER A 89 7.32 -24.34 -6.45
C SER A 89 6.41 -25.06 -5.45
N GLY A 90 6.68 -26.36 -5.20
CA GLY A 90 5.93 -27.11 -4.18
C GLY A 90 5.97 -26.45 -2.80
N ILE A 91 7.03 -25.68 -2.51
CA ILE A 91 7.17 -24.85 -1.31
C ILE A 91 6.20 -23.66 -1.36
N ALA A 92 6.21 -22.87 -2.43
CA ALA A 92 5.30 -21.74 -2.61
C ALA A 92 3.83 -22.15 -2.54
N GLU A 93 3.48 -23.30 -3.14
CA GLU A 93 2.13 -23.86 -3.08
C GLU A 93 1.64 -24.11 -1.65
N THR A 94 2.53 -24.43 -0.70
CA THR A 94 2.10 -24.70 0.69
C THR A 94 1.41 -23.49 1.35
N TYR A 95 1.81 -22.26 1.01
CA TYR A 95 1.21 -21.03 1.56
C TYR A 95 -0.17 -20.78 0.97
N VAL A 96 -0.29 -20.95 -0.34
CA VAL A 96 -1.55 -20.80 -1.08
C VAL A 96 -2.55 -21.85 -0.59
N ARG A 97 -2.12 -23.12 -0.48
CA ARG A 97 -2.97 -24.24 -0.03
C ARG A 97 -3.34 -24.17 1.44
N ALA A 98 -2.56 -23.47 2.28
CA ALA A 98 -2.89 -23.27 3.69
C ALA A 98 -4.14 -22.40 3.90
N ILE A 99 -4.47 -21.52 2.94
CA ILE A 99 -5.57 -20.55 3.09
C ILE A 99 -6.65 -20.66 2.01
N LEU A 100 -6.34 -21.23 0.84
CA LEU A 100 -7.29 -21.35 -0.26
C LEU A 100 -7.88 -22.76 -0.40
N PRO A 101 -9.16 -22.87 -0.80
CA PRO A 101 -9.84 -24.16 -0.94
C PRO A 101 -9.27 -24.98 -2.10
N ALA A 102 -8.80 -26.20 -1.81
CA ALA A 102 -8.13 -27.08 -2.78
C ALA A 102 -8.94 -27.32 -4.07
N GLN A 103 -10.27 -27.39 -3.99
CA GLN A 103 -11.15 -27.60 -5.14
C GLN A 103 -11.16 -26.45 -6.17
N LYS A 104 -10.70 -25.26 -5.78
CA LYS A 104 -10.56 -24.12 -6.70
C LYS A 104 -9.20 -24.09 -7.40
N LEU A 105 -8.20 -24.81 -6.90
CA LEU A 105 -6.81 -24.70 -7.36
C LEU A 105 -6.53 -25.62 -8.56
N VAL A 106 -5.83 -25.10 -9.57
CA VAL A 106 -5.36 -25.84 -10.75
C VAL A 106 -3.88 -25.55 -10.96
N ALA A 107 -3.02 -26.55 -10.76
CA ALA A 107 -1.58 -26.39 -10.97
C ALA A 107 -1.23 -26.47 -12.47
N VAL A 108 -0.36 -25.57 -12.93
CA VAL A 108 0.13 -25.50 -14.31
C VAL A 108 1.62 -25.14 -14.27
N ASN A 109 2.50 -26.05 -14.64
CA ASN A 109 3.94 -25.91 -14.51
C ASN A 109 4.66 -25.68 -15.84
N ASN A 110 3.98 -25.91 -16.95
CA ASN A 110 4.57 -25.82 -18.29
C ASN A 110 3.50 -25.52 -19.33
N GLU A 111 3.96 -25.25 -20.56
CA GLU A 111 3.10 -24.95 -21.69
C GLU A 111 2.13 -26.09 -22.03
N ALA A 112 2.56 -27.35 -21.97
CA ALA A 112 1.69 -28.48 -22.31
C ALA A 112 0.49 -28.58 -21.35
N GLU A 113 0.72 -28.35 -20.06
CA GLU A 113 -0.34 -28.29 -19.04
C GLU A 113 -1.26 -27.09 -19.25
N LEU A 114 -0.72 -25.93 -19.64
CA LEU A 114 -1.51 -24.74 -19.99
C LEU A 114 -2.43 -25.05 -21.18
N LEU A 115 -1.88 -25.65 -22.24
CA LEU A 115 -2.61 -25.97 -23.46
C LEU A 115 -3.69 -27.06 -23.25
N ALA A 116 -3.60 -27.82 -22.17
CA ALA A 116 -4.61 -28.80 -21.78
C ALA A 116 -5.81 -28.18 -21.03
N LEU A 117 -5.76 -26.89 -20.68
CA LEU A 117 -6.86 -26.21 -19.98
C LEU A 117 -8.10 -26.07 -20.87
N PRO A 118 -9.31 -26.15 -20.29
CA PRO A 118 -10.55 -26.26 -21.06
C PRO A 118 -10.90 -25.02 -21.89
N PHE A 119 -10.36 -23.85 -21.57
CA PHE A 119 -10.61 -22.61 -22.32
C PHE A 119 -9.68 -22.43 -23.54
N VAL A 120 -8.70 -23.33 -23.76
CA VAL A 120 -7.74 -23.25 -24.86
C VAL A 120 -8.28 -23.83 -26.18
N THR A 121 -9.47 -24.43 -26.19
CA THR A 121 -10.02 -25.06 -27.40
C THR A 121 -10.57 -24.06 -28.42
N GLY A 122 -10.30 -24.28 -29.71
CA GLY A 122 -10.98 -23.58 -30.81
C GLY A 122 -10.45 -22.17 -31.11
N VAL A 123 -9.23 -21.85 -30.69
CA VAL A 123 -8.67 -20.50 -30.86
C VAL A 123 -7.98 -20.32 -32.23
N SER A 124 -7.95 -19.07 -32.68
CA SER A 124 -7.27 -18.62 -33.89
C SER A 124 -5.77 -18.96 -33.90
N GLU A 125 -5.16 -18.93 -35.08
CA GLU A 125 -3.71 -19.13 -35.24
C GLU A 125 -2.93 -18.25 -34.24
N PRO A 126 -1.97 -18.80 -33.47
CA PRO A 126 -1.29 -18.04 -32.44
C PRO A 126 -0.37 -16.96 -33.04
N LEU A 127 -0.24 -15.83 -32.36
CA LEU A 127 0.79 -14.82 -32.62
C LEU A 127 2.11 -15.32 -32.04
N ARG A 128 3.18 -15.27 -32.85
CA ARG A 128 4.53 -15.71 -32.47
C ARG A 128 5.36 -14.50 -32.00
N CYS A 129 6.05 -14.60 -30.88
CA CYS A 129 7.06 -13.63 -30.44
C CYS A 129 8.23 -14.32 -29.72
N LYS A 130 9.34 -13.59 -29.51
CA LYS A 130 10.46 -14.09 -28.70
C LYS A 130 10.09 -14.09 -27.21
N ALA A 131 10.63 -15.01 -26.43
CA ALA A 131 10.37 -15.05 -24.98
C ALA A 131 10.84 -13.77 -24.26
N SER A 132 11.95 -13.19 -24.73
CA SER A 132 12.48 -11.89 -24.27
C SER A 132 11.56 -10.70 -24.55
N GLN A 133 10.54 -10.88 -25.40
CA GLN A 133 9.54 -9.88 -25.75
C GLN A 133 8.14 -10.29 -25.28
N ALA A 134 8.04 -11.03 -24.17
CA ALA A 134 6.76 -11.57 -23.68
C ALA A 134 5.69 -10.49 -23.45
N ILE A 135 6.07 -9.34 -22.89
CA ILE A 135 5.13 -8.23 -22.63
C ILE A 135 4.67 -7.59 -23.94
N GLN A 136 5.58 -7.33 -24.88
CA GLN A 136 5.24 -6.84 -26.23
C GLN A 136 4.31 -7.81 -26.95
N GLY A 137 4.63 -9.11 -26.87
CA GLY A 137 3.84 -10.21 -27.42
C GLY A 137 2.44 -10.25 -26.86
N LEU A 138 2.29 -10.15 -25.54
CA LEU A 138 0.99 -10.10 -24.87
C LEU A 138 0.14 -8.93 -25.35
N ILE A 139 0.71 -7.71 -25.41
CA ILE A 139 -0.02 -6.52 -25.86
C ILE A 139 -0.48 -6.71 -27.31
N ALA A 140 0.42 -7.17 -28.19
CA ALA A 140 0.09 -7.43 -29.60
C ALA A 140 -0.99 -8.53 -29.74
N ALA A 141 -0.88 -9.61 -28.96
CA ALA A 141 -1.81 -10.73 -28.94
C ALA A 141 -3.22 -10.29 -28.49
N LYS A 142 -3.32 -9.47 -27.44
CA LYS A 142 -4.61 -8.92 -26.98
C LYS A 142 -5.24 -7.99 -28.01
N ASN A 143 -4.45 -7.11 -28.62
CA ASN A 143 -4.93 -6.24 -29.69
C ASN A 143 -5.43 -7.03 -30.90
N ALA A 144 -4.76 -8.12 -31.24
CA ALA A 144 -5.17 -9.01 -32.32
C ALA A 144 -6.26 -10.03 -31.93
N LYS A 145 -6.59 -10.15 -30.63
CA LYS A 145 -7.44 -11.21 -30.06
C LYS A 145 -6.99 -12.62 -30.47
N ARG A 146 -5.69 -12.87 -30.38
CA ARG A 146 -5.04 -14.14 -30.73
C ARG A 146 -4.29 -14.68 -29.52
N PRO A 147 -4.16 -16.01 -29.38
CA PRO A 147 -3.23 -16.59 -28.42
C PRO A 147 -1.81 -16.18 -28.72
N LEU A 148 -0.96 -16.22 -27.71
CA LEU A 148 0.48 -16.02 -27.83
C LEU A 148 1.20 -17.37 -27.83
N THR A 149 2.25 -17.50 -28.62
CA THR A 149 3.22 -18.60 -28.55
C THR A 149 4.62 -18.05 -28.70
N PHE A 150 5.60 -18.70 -28.06
CA PHE A 150 6.99 -18.23 -28.12
C PHE A 150 7.79 -18.95 -29.20
N SER A 151 8.65 -18.19 -29.87
CA SER A 151 9.53 -18.69 -30.92
C SER A 151 10.68 -17.73 -31.15
N GLU A 152 11.92 -18.22 -31.07
CA GLU A 152 13.13 -17.38 -31.20
C GLU A 152 13.36 -16.86 -32.63
N ASP A 153 12.75 -17.49 -33.64
CA ASP A 153 12.72 -17.04 -35.03
C ASP A 153 11.60 -16.01 -35.33
N ALA A 154 10.81 -15.62 -34.33
CA ALA A 154 9.78 -14.60 -34.51
C ALA A 154 10.40 -13.21 -34.79
N PRO A 155 9.72 -12.35 -35.58
CA PRO A 155 10.17 -10.99 -35.82
C PRO A 155 10.12 -10.15 -34.54
N ASP A 156 11.00 -9.16 -34.45
CA ASP A 156 11.00 -8.23 -33.31
C ASP A 156 9.72 -7.38 -33.30
N LEU A 157 9.08 -7.32 -32.12
CA LEU A 157 7.90 -6.50 -31.91
C LEU A 157 8.28 -5.07 -31.49
N PRO A 158 7.47 -4.05 -31.86
CA PRO A 158 7.70 -2.68 -31.45
C PRO A 158 7.47 -2.49 -29.95
N SER A 159 8.24 -1.59 -29.33
CA SER A 159 8.06 -1.19 -27.92
C SER A 159 6.91 -0.21 -27.70
N GLN A 160 6.32 0.32 -28.78
CA GLN A 160 5.21 1.25 -28.76
C GLN A 160 4.08 0.72 -29.64
N GLN A 161 2.85 0.76 -29.11
CA GLN A 161 1.63 0.46 -29.86
C GLN A 161 0.67 1.63 -29.69
N LEU A 162 0.72 2.57 -30.65
CA LEU A 162 0.00 3.83 -30.64
C LEU A 162 -1.06 3.82 -31.76
N ASN A 163 -2.31 3.53 -31.39
CA ASN A 163 -3.45 3.41 -32.30
C ASN A 163 -4.44 4.59 -32.16
N GLY A 164 -4.05 5.66 -31.45
CA GLY A 164 -4.91 6.84 -31.25
C GLY A 164 -6.04 6.58 -30.25
N LYS A 165 -5.76 5.76 -29.24
CA LYS A 165 -6.72 5.43 -28.18
C LYS A 165 -6.92 6.60 -27.22
N LYS A 166 -7.98 6.53 -26.42
CA LYS A 166 -8.32 7.61 -25.48
C LYS A 166 -7.33 7.74 -24.32
N GLY A 167 -6.75 6.62 -23.88
CA GLY A 167 -5.80 6.57 -22.78
C GLY A 167 -4.45 6.04 -23.23
N LEU A 168 -3.41 6.43 -22.50
CA LEU A 168 -2.05 5.91 -22.67
C LEU A 168 -1.58 5.24 -21.37
N VAL A 169 -1.01 4.05 -21.48
CA VAL A 169 -0.34 3.35 -20.39
C VAL A 169 1.15 3.26 -20.70
N LEU A 170 1.97 3.84 -19.84
CA LEU A 170 3.42 3.71 -19.91
C LEU A 170 3.90 2.70 -18.86
N ILE A 171 4.74 1.76 -19.28
CA ILE A 171 5.28 0.69 -18.45
C ILE A 171 6.80 0.78 -18.43
N GLU A 172 7.38 1.03 -17.26
CA GLU A 172 8.79 0.79 -16.97
C GLU A 172 9.02 -0.73 -16.88
N ASN A 173 9.36 -1.36 -18.00
CA ASN A 173 9.28 -2.80 -18.18
C ASN A 173 10.54 -3.53 -17.67
N SER A 174 10.48 -4.14 -16.48
CA SER A 174 11.54 -5.06 -15.99
C SER A 174 11.36 -6.51 -16.45
N ALA A 175 10.32 -6.79 -17.25
CA ALA A 175 9.95 -8.12 -17.72
C ALA A 175 9.56 -9.11 -16.61
N ASP A 176 8.90 -8.62 -15.56
CA ASP A 176 8.38 -9.41 -14.46
C ASP A 176 6.89 -9.75 -14.67
N VAL A 177 6.34 -10.58 -13.77
CA VAL A 177 4.91 -10.94 -13.77
C VAL A 177 4.01 -9.72 -13.51
N GLY A 178 4.51 -8.73 -12.76
CA GLY A 178 3.85 -7.45 -12.57
C GLY A 178 3.42 -6.81 -13.90
N GLU A 179 4.27 -6.79 -14.93
CA GLU A 179 3.98 -6.22 -16.23
C GLU A 179 2.89 -6.96 -17.01
N VAL A 180 2.73 -8.27 -16.79
CA VAL A 180 1.60 -9.02 -17.35
C VAL A 180 0.29 -8.47 -16.82
N SER A 181 0.24 -8.18 -15.52
CA SER A 181 -0.93 -7.57 -14.87
C SER A 181 -1.22 -6.18 -15.44
N ILE A 182 -0.18 -5.40 -15.74
CA ILE A 182 -0.30 -4.05 -16.30
C ILE A 182 -0.78 -4.12 -17.77
N ALA A 183 -0.26 -5.05 -18.57
CA ALA A 183 -0.71 -5.28 -19.93
C ALA A 183 -2.17 -5.75 -20.00
N ASN A 184 -2.59 -6.60 -19.06
CA ASN A 184 -4.00 -6.99 -18.89
C ASN A 184 -4.87 -5.76 -18.57
N TYR A 185 -4.40 -4.87 -17.69
CA TYR A 185 -5.09 -3.62 -17.38
C TYR A 185 -5.22 -2.73 -18.61
N ALA A 186 -4.12 -2.45 -19.32
CA ALA A 186 -4.12 -1.58 -20.49
C ALA A 186 -5.09 -2.07 -21.58
N ALA A 187 -5.10 -3.37 -21.85
CA ALA A 187 -6.03 -3.97 -22.80
C ALA A 187 -7.50 -3.91 -22.31
N SER A 188 -7.74 -4.12 -21.02
CA SER A 188 -9.10 -4.08 -20.45
C SER A 188 -9.76 -2.70 -20.56
N ILE A 189 -8.96 -1.62 -20.63
CA ILE A 189 -9.42 -0.24 -20.76
C ILE A 189 -9.25 0.32 -22.18
N ASP A 190 -8.86 -0.52 -23.15
CA ASP A 190 -8.58 -0.15 -24.54
C ASP A 190 -7.60 1.04 -24.67
N ALA A 191 -6.47 0.98 -23.96
CA ALA A 191 -5.43 2.02 -23.98
C ALA A 191 -4.28 1.70 -24.94
N ASP A 192 -3.66 2.75 -25.46
CA ASP A 192 -2.35 2.64 -26.12
C ASP A 192 -1.27 2.34 -25.09
N VAL A 193 -0.21 1.64 -25.50
CA VAL A 193 0.85 1.18 -24.60
C VAL A 193 2.22 1.58 -25.09
N VAL A 194 3.04 2.05 -24.16
CA VAL A 194 4.46 2.31 -24.39
C VAL A 194 5.30 1.61 -23.32
N LEU A 195 6.22 0.77 -23.78
CA LEU A 195 7.24 0.15 -22.94
C LEU A 195 8.51 0.99 -22.96
N VAL A 196 9.06 1.27 -21.79
CA VAL A 196 10.34 1.97 -21.62
C VAL A 196 11.25 1.19 -20.69
N GLU A 197 12.55 1.51 -20.76
CA GLU A 197 13.56 0.95 -19.87
C GLU A 197 13.22 1.24 -18.39
N PRO A 198 13.34 0.24 -17.50
CA PRO A 198 13.02 0.39 -16.10
C PRO A 198 13.96 1.37 -15.40
N VAL A 199 13.58 1.76 -14.17
CA VAL A 199 14.42 2.57 -13.30
C VAL A 199 14.76 1.75 -12.07
N GLU A 200 16.05 1.50 -11.85
CA GLU A 200 16.52 0.87 -10.62
C GLU A 200 16.14 1.73 -9.41
N ARG A 201 15.56 1.10 -8.37
CA ARG A 201 15.09 1.79 -7.16
C ARG A 201 16.23 2.49 -6.43
N GLU A 202 17.42 1.92 -6.51
CA GLU A 202 18.70 2.42 -6.04
C GLU A 202 18.97 3.84 -6.60
N GLN A 203 18.59 4.09 -7.85
CA GLN A 203 18.74 5.41 -8.48
C GLN A 203 17.73 6.44 -8.00
N LEU A 204 16.67 6.01 -7.29
CA LEU A 204 15.61 6.86 -6.77
C LEU A 204 15.84 7.26 -5.31
N GLN A 205 16.78 6.62 -4.58
CA GLN A 205 17.03 6.92 -3.17
C GLN A 205 17.38 8.40 -2.90
N SER A 206 18.11 9.03 -3.83
CA SER A 206 18.46 10.46 -3.72
C SER A 206 17.45 11.40 -4.39
N LEU A 207 16.36 10.89 -4.96
CA LEU A 207 15.41 11.68 -5.73
C LEU A 207 14.73 12.76 -4.86
N ALA A 208 14.23 12.39 -3.68
CA ALA A 208 13.56 13.32 -2.78
C ALA A 208 14.48 14.50 -2.41
N GLN A 209 15.72 14.22 -2.00
CA GLN A 209 16.72 15.22 -1.67
C GLN A 209 17.07 16.12 -2.85
N ARG A 210 17.21 15.56 -4.06
CA ARG A 210 17.46 16.32 -5.29
C ARG A 210 16.30 17.24 -5.66
N LEU A 211 15.07 16.77 -5.53
CA LEU A 211 13.88 17.58 -5.78
C LEU A 211 13.74 18.69 -4.74
N GLN A 212 14.03 18.41 -3.47
CA GLN A 212 14.05 19.40 -2.40
C GLN A 212 15.14 20.46 -2.64
N ALA A 213 16.35 20.06 -3.00
CA ALA A 213 17.43 20.98 -3.34
C ALA A 213 17.04 21.91 -4.51
N TRP A 214 16.35 21.38 -5.52
CA TRP A 214 15.82 22.20 -6.62
C TRP A 214 14.65 23.10 -6.20
N ALA A 215 13.81 22.67 -5.26
CA ALA A 215 12.72 23.48 -4.73
C ALA A 215 13.25 24.72 -3.99
N THR A 216 14.36 24.57 -3.27
CA THR A 216 15.06 25.68 -2.57
C THR A 216 15.86 26.56 -3.54
N ASP A 217 16.58 25.95 -4.48
CA ASP A 217 17.38 26.66 -5.49
C ASP A 217 17.03 26.17 -6.91
N ARG A 218 16.26 26.99 -7.63
CA ARG A 218 15.82 26.68 -8.99
C ARG A 218 16.96 26.63 -10.01
N SER A 219 18.14 27.17 -9.68
CA SER A 219 19.35 27.08 -10.51
C SER A 219 20.10 25.76 -10.33
N SER A 220 19.74 24.96 -9.32
CA SER A 220 20.34 23.65 -9.05
C SER A 220 20.24 22.71 -10.25
N PRO A 221 21.33 22.01 -10.62
CA PRO A 221 21.31 21.03 -11.71
C PRO A 221 20.51 19.77 -11.38
N ALA A 222 20.08 19.59 -10.12
CA ALA A 222 19.43 18.39 -9.60
C ALA A 222 18.17 18.00 -10.40
N LEU A 223 17.36 18.97 -10.83
CA LEU A 223 16.21 18.69 -11.70
C LEU A 223 16.63 18.30 -13.12
N GLY A 224 17.75 18.84 -13.62
CA GLY A 224 18.25 18.56 -14.96
C GLY A 224 18.45 17.06 -15.19
N GLU A 225 18.95 16.34 -14.19
CA GLU A 225 19.11 14.89 -14.25
C GLU A 225 17.77 14.14 -14.24
N VAL A 226 16.85 14.50 -13.35
CA VAL A 226 15.51 13.89 -13.28
C VAL A 226 14.75 14.13 -14.58
N LYS A 227 14.80 15.36 -15.10
CA LYS A 227 14.23 15.74 -16.38
C LYS A 227 14.83 14.91 -17.51
N LYS A 228 16.16 14.77 -17.58
CA LYS A 228 16.84 13.93 -18.57
C LYS A 228 16.42 12.46 -18.47
N LYS A 229 16.28 11.92 -17.25
CA LYS A 229 15.80 10.54 -17.03
C LYS A 229 14.39 10.32 -17.55
N VAL A 230 13.48 11.26 -17.31
CA VAL A 230 12.10 11.20 -17.81
C VAL A 230 12.07 11.40 -19.33
N THR A 231 12.64 12.48 -19.86
CA THR A 231 12.55 12.83 -21.29
C THR A 231 13.24 11.81 -22.20
N SER A 232 14.32 11.17 -21.74
CA SER A 232 14.99 10.13 -22.53
C SER A 232 14.17 8.85 -22.71
N ARG A 233 13.24 8.56 -21.81
CA ARG A 233 12.34 7.39 -21.87
C ARG A 233 11.14 7.60 -22.78
N ILE A 234 10.61 8.82 -22.81
CA ILE A 234 9.38 9.15 -23.55
C ILE A 234 9.62 9.73 -24.96
N LYS A 235 10.85 9.67 -25.47
CA LYS A 235 11.28 10.42 -26.67
C LYS A 235 10.26 10.35 -27.81
N GLY A 236 9.74 11.51 -28.21
CA GLY A 236 8.82 11.65 -29.35
C GLY A 236 7.35 11.39 -29.05
N LEU A 237 6.98 11.07 -27.81
CA LEU A 237 5.57 10.91 -27.44
C LEU A 237 4.89 12.27 -27.29
N ASP A 238 3.79 12.44 -28.01
CA ASP A 238 2.86 13.55 -27.82
C ASP A 238 1.69 13.09 -26.94
N PHE A 239 1.59 13.69 -25.75
CA PHE A 239 0.52 13.37 -24.81
C PHE A 239 -0.77 14.15 -25.10
N SER A 240 -0.73 15.21 -25.92
CA SER A 240 -1.86 16.13 -26.10
C SER A 240 -3.08 15.51 -26.77
N GLY A 241 -2.89 14.42 -27.52
CA GLY A 241 -3.97 13.64 -28.14
C GLY A 241 -4.74 12.72 -27.20
N TYR A 242 -4.26 12.51 -25.97
CA TYR A 242 -4.88 11.58 -25.01
C TYR A 242 -5.79 12.31 -24.02
N GLY A 243 -6.79 11.59 -23.49
CA GLY A 243 -7.63 12.07 -22.40
C GLY A 243 -6.99 11.91 -21.02
N PHE A 244 -6.06 10.97 -20.88
CA PHE A 244 -5.28 10.70 -19.66
C PHE A 244 -4.05 9.84 -19.98
N ALA A 245 -3.07 9.81 -19.08
CA ALA A 245 -2.03 8.79 -19.07
C ALA A 245 -1.82 8.19 -17.67
N THR A 246 -1.51 6.89 -17.63
CA THR A 246 -1.13 6.17 -16.40
C THR A 246 0.31 5.69 -16.53
N PHE A 247 1.17 6.09 -15.59
CA PHE A 247 2.57 5.70 -15.53
C PHE A 247 2.75 4.60 -14.48
N PHE A 248 3.10 3.39 -14.92
CA PHE A 248 3.59 2.33 -14.04
C PHE A 248 5.10 2.50 -13.89
N THR A 249 5.51 3.00 -12.73
CA THR A 249 6.87 3.52 -12.49
C THR A 249 7.40 3.07 -11.14
N ALA A 250 8.71 2.94 -11.02
CA ALA A 250 9.38 2.73 -9.73
C ALA A 250 9.35 3.96 -8.81
N GLY A 251 8.95 5.14 -9.30
CA GLY A 251 8.89 6.35 -8.47
C GLY A 251 9.17 7.68 -9.17
N LEU A 252 9.30 7.70 -10.50
CA LEU A 252 9.63 8.93 -11.22
C LEU A 252 8.43 9.89 -11.29
N PRO A 253 8.63 11.20 -11.07
CA PRO A 253 7.56 12.18 -11.05
C PRO A 253 7.24 12.68 -12.46
N TYR A 254 6.67 11.81 -13.31
CA TYR A 254 6.29 12.17 -14.67
C TYR A 254 5.38 13.40 -14.71
N GLY A 255 4.42 13.51 -13.78
CA GLY A 255 3.54 14.66 -13.62
C GLY A 255 4.27 16.01 -13.52
N LEU A 256 5.36 16.07 -12.77
CA LEU A 256 6.17 17.28 -12.61
C LEU A 256 6.85 17.68 -13.92
N ILE A 257 7.54 16.71 -14.55
CA ILE A 257 8.38 16.99 -15.72
C ILE A 257 7.55 17.27 -16.98
N LEU A 258 6.45 16.54 -17.13
CA LEU A 258 5.51 16.65 -18.27
C LEU A 258 4.39 17.66 -18.00
N LYS A 259 4.42 18.31 -16.84
CA LYS A 259 3.56 19.43 -16.45
C LYS A 259 2.06 19.12 -16.53
N ASN A 260 1.67 17.86 -16.34
CA ASN A 260 0.28 17.41 -16.45
C ASN A 260 -0.44 17.99 -17.68
N VAL A 261 0.24 17.99 -18.85
CA VAL A 261 -0.34 18.44 -20.13
C VAL A 261 -1.69 17.77 -20.41
N VAL A 262 -1.85 16.54 -19.95
CA VAL A 262 -3.13 15.88 -19.72
C VAL A 262 -3.15 15.36 -18.27
N PRO A 263 -4.31 14.98 -17.72
CA PRO A 263 -4.37 14.38 -16.40
C PRO A 263 -3.52 13.10 -16.33
N PHE A 264 -2.58 13.08 -15.38
CA PHE A 264 -1.65 11.98 -15.18
C PHE A 264 -1.89 11.27 -13.86
N THR A 265 -1.79 9.94 -13.90
CA THR A 265 -1.81 9.06 -12.73
C THR A 265 -0.54 8.23 -12.70
N HIS A 266 -0.13 7.83 -11.50
CA HIS A 266 1.06 7.01 -11.28
C HIS A 266 0.65 5.75 -10.50
N VAL A 267 1.31 4.65 -10.79
CA VAL A 267 1.17 3.39 -10.05
C VAL A 267 2.57 2.87 -9.79
N LEU A 268 2.84 2.46 -8.56
CA LEU A 268 4.13 1.86 -8.23
C LEU A 268 4.25 0.51 -8.92
N ASN A 269 5.33 0.32 -9.68
CA ASN A 269 5.64 -0.99 -10.25
C ASN A 269 6.26 -1.92 -9.20
N GLY A 270 6.00 -3.22 -9.33
CA GLY A 270 6.51 -4.26 -8.43
C GLY A 270 5.53 -5.42 -8.18
N PRO A 271 5.86 -6.34 -7.27
CA PRO A 271 5.18 -7.64 -7.12
C PRO A 271 3.70 -7.52 -6.72
N TYR A 272 3.32 -6.44 -6.04
CA TYR A 272 1.94 -6.18 -5.61
C TYR A 272 1.12 -5.37 -6.63
N CYS A 273 1.64 -5.12 -7.84
CA CYS A 273 0.91 -4.33 -8.83
C CYS A 273 -0.40 -5.00 -9.24
N GLY A 274 -0.42 -6.33 -9.44
CA GLY A 274 -1.64 -7.08 -9.73
C GLY A 274 -2.70 -7.00 -8.62
N VAL A 275 -2.26 -7.05 -7.35
CA VAL A 275 -3.11 -6.85 -6.15
C VAL A 275 -3.72 -5.45 -6.18
N PHE A 276 -2.90 -4.42 -6.39
CA PHE A 276 -3.34 -3.02 -6.44
C PHE A 276 -4.37 -2.77 -7.55
N ILE A 277 -4.07 -3.21 -8.78
CA ILE A 277 -4.97 -3.04 -9.94
C ILE A 277 -6.32 -3.72 -9.65
N THR A 278 -6.28 -4.96 -9.17
CA THR A 278 -7.48 -5.74 -8.89
C THR A 278 -8.35 -5.07 -7.84
N ASN A 279 -7.78 -4.68 -6.70
CA ASN A 279 -8.53 -4.02 -5.62
C ASN A 279 -9.16 -2.70 -6.08
N ALA A 280 -8.43 -1.91 -6.86
CA ALA A 280 -8.98 -0.68 -7.43
C ALA A 280 -10.16 -0.93 -8.38
N ILE A 281 -10.15 -2.02 -9.15
CA ILE A 281 -11.27 -2.40 -10.03
C ILE A 281 -12.47 -2.91 -9.20
N VAL A 282 -12.23 -3.77 -8.20
CA VAL A 282 -13.28 -4.31 -7.31
C VAL A 282 -14.06 -3.17 -6.65
N GLU A 283 -13.34 -2.21 -6.07
CA GLU A 283 -13.93 -1.06 -5.38
C GLU A 283 -14.78 -0.19 -6.30
N GLU A 284 -14.37 -0.03 -7.56
CA GLU A 284 -15.14 0.76 -8.54
C GLU A 284 -16.35 -0.01 -9.09
N ALA A 285 -16.33 -1.34 -9.09
CA ALA A 285 -17.42 -2.17 -9.60
C ALA A 285 -18.63 -2.22 -8.64
N ALA A 286 -18.40 -2.14 -7.32
CA ALA A 286 -19.44 -2.17 -6.30
C ALA A 286 -19.17 -1.12 -5.19
N PRO A 287 -19.16 0.18 -5.53
CA PRO A 287 -18.78 1.22 -4.58
C PRO A 287 -19.84 1.30 -3.47
N THR A 288 -19.48 0.80 -2.30
CA THR A 288 -20.32 0.85 -1.11
C THR A 288 -19.64 1.79 -0.12
N PRO A 289 -19.94 3.10 -0.15
CA PRO A 289 -19.24 4.04 0.72
C PRO A 289 -19.50 3.69 2.18
N VAL A 290 -18.44 3.66 2.98
CA VAL A 290 -18.54 3.54 4.44
C VAL A 290 -19.27 4.76 5.02
N GLY A 291 -19.18 5.90 4.35
CA GLY A 291 -19.73 7.17 4.78
C GLY A 291 -18.87 7.90 5.80
N SER A 292 -17.58 7.58 5.84
CA SER A 292 -16.66 8.01 6.89
C SER A 292 -15.43 8.67 6.30
N ALA A 293 -15.07 9.83 6.84
CA ALA A 293 -13.85 10.55 6.50
C ALA A 293 -13.09 10.91 7.76
N ILE A 294 -11.77 10.80 7.70
CA ILE A 294 -10.86 11.20 8.77
C ILE A 294 -10.12 12.44 8.33
N VAL A 295 -10.06 13.44 9.20
CA VAL A 295 -9.20 14.62 9.01
C VAL A 295 -8.18 14.67 10.13
N PHE A 296 -6.91 14.77 9.78
CA PHE A 296 -5.77 14.72 10.70
C PHE A 296 -4.96 16.01 10.63
N SER A 297 -4.73 16.67 11.76
CA SER A 297 -3.81 17.80 11.87
C SER A 297 -3.27 17.99 13.30
N PRO A 298 -1.94 17.98 13.52
CA PRO A 298 -1.36 18.32 14.82
C PRO A 298 -1.45 19.81 15.18
N LYS A 299 -2.06 20.66 14.33
CA LYS A 299 -2.19 22.12 14.50
C LYS A 299 -0.85 22.86 14.64
N HIS A 300 0.17 22.43 13.90
CA HIS A 300 1.43 23.18 13.82
C HIS A 300 1.31 24.49 13.01
N PHE A 301 0.21 24.68 12.29
CA PHE A 301 -0.07 25.86 11.49
C PHE A 301 -1.08 26.78 12.18
N ALA A 302 -0.87 28.09 12.09
CA ALA A 302 -1.81 29.09 12.62
C ALA A 302 -3.19 29.03 11.91
N SER A 303 -3.20 28.65 10.64
CA SER A 303 -4.38 28.34 9.85
C SER A 303 -4.06 27.19 8.90
N ASP A 304 -4.93 26.19 8.88
CA ASP A 304 -4.87 25.02 8.01
C ASP A 304 -6.22 24.75 7.33
N GLU A 305 -6.23 23.84 6.37
CA GLU A 305 -7.39 23.48 5.56
C GLU A 305 -8.40 22.57 6.27
N VAL A 306 -8.03 21.96 7.40
CA VAL A 306 -8.76 20.84 8.01
C VAL A 306 -10.20 21.21 8.35
N LYS A 307 -10.42 22.41 8.91
CA LYS A 307 -11.76 22.88 9.29
C LYS A 307 -12.68 23.07 8.09
N ASP A 308 -12.16 23.57 6.97
CA ASP A 308 -12.97 23.83 5.78
C ASP A 308 -13.18 22.55 4.96
N VAL A 309 -12.17 21.68 4.89
CA VAL A 309 -12.29 20.32 4.32
C VAL A 309 -13.32 19.51 5.10
N GLY A 310 -13.22 19.48 6.43
CA GLY A 310 -14.18 18.81 7.31
C GLY A 310 -15.61 19.30 7.07
N ARG A 311 -15.81 20.61 6.96
CA ARG A 311 -17.13 21.19 6.64
C ARG A 311 -17.66 20.73 5.28
N GLN A 312 -16.84 20.72 4.23
CA GLN A 312 -17.26 20.26 2.90
C GLN A 312 -17.67 18.79 2.90
N LEU A 313 -16.92 17.93 3.60
CA LEU A 313 -17.22 16.51 3.73
C LEU A 313 -18.52 16.30 4.52
N ASP A 314 -18.70 16.99 5.63
CA ASP A 314 -19.90 16.94 6.47
C ASP A 314 -21.16 17.34 5.68
N GLN A 315 -21.07 18.43 4.91
CA GLN A 315 -22.14 18.91 4.02
C GLN A 315 -22.46 17.94 2.87
N ASN A 316 -21.57 16.98 2.60
CA ASN A 316 -21.73 15.93 1.60
C ASN A 316 -21.95 14.56 2.25
N ASN A 317 -22.61 14.53 3.40
CA ASN A 317 -23.08 13.32 4.10
C ASN A 317 -21.99 12.40 4.67
N PHE A 318 -20.71 12.81 4.69
CA PHE A 318 -19.70 12.07 5.41
C PHE A 318 -19.82 12.32 6.92
N ILE A 319 -19.56 11.28 7.71
CA ILE A 319 -19.26 11.42 9.13
C ILE A 319 -17.77 11.71 9.26
N VAL A 320 -17.46 12.92 9.72
CA VAL A 320 -16.09 13.39 9.86
C VAL A 320 -15.58 13.04 11.25
N THR A 321 -14.51 12.25 11.29
CA THR A 321 -13.73 12.00 12.52
C THR A 321 -12.52 12.93 12.51
N GLU A 322 -12.47 13.84 13.48
CA GLU A 322 -11.39 14.82 13.61
C GLU A 322 -10.30 14.29 14.57
N LEU A 323 -9.10 14.07 14.05
CA LEU A 323 -7.89 13.77 14.82
C LEU A 323 -7.00 15.02 14.81
N VAL A 324 -7.34 15.99 15.67
CA VAL A 324 -6.81 17.35 15.57
C VAL A 324 -6.23 17.85 16.90
N GLY A 325 -5.05 18.46 16.85
CA GLY A 325 -4.33 18.95 18.03
C GLY A 325 -3.90 17.80 18.93
N PRO A 326 -4.29 17.76 20.22
CA PRO A 326 -3.94 16.66 21.12
C PRO A 326 -4.38 15.27 20.63
N GLU A 327 -5.44 15.18 19.82
CA GLU A 327 -5.91 13.90 19.26
C GLU A 327 -5.09 13.43 18.04
N ALA A 328 -4.22 14.27 17.48
CA ALA A 328 -3.39 13.94 16.33
C ALA A 328 -2.11 13.20 16.74
N THR A 329 -2.25 12.13 17.52
CA THR A 329 -1.13 11.33 18.04
C THR A 329 -0.67 10.27 17.03
N ASN A 330 0.53 9.73 17.26
CA ASN A 330 1.06 8.61 16.48
C ASN A 330 0.14 7.38 16.57
N ASP A 331 -0.35 7.06 17.78
CA ASP A 331 -1.27 5.94 18.02
C ASP A 331 -2.62 6.16 17.34
N ASN A 332 -3.24 7.34 17.48
CA ASN A 332 -4.51 7.60 16.82
C ASN A 332 -4.38 7.54 15.30
N LEU A 333 -3.29 8.07 14.71
CA LEU A 333 -3.05 7.92 13.27
C LEU A 333 -2.89 6.45 12.87
N HIS A 334 -2.21 5.64 13.68
CA HIS A 334 -2.01 4.23 13.44
C HIS A 334 -3.32 3.43 13.56
N ASP A 335 -4.03 3.58 14.66
CA ASP A 335 -5.24 2.83 15.00
C ASP A 335 -6.40 3.18 14.09
N TYR A 336 -6.64 4.48 13.88
CA TYR A 336 -7.67 4.91 12.95
C TYR A 336 -7.28 4.61 11.50
N GLY A 337 -6.00 4.79 11.12
CA GLY A 337 -5.51 4.46 9.79
C GLY A 337 -5.66 2.97 9.46
N SER A 338 -5.40 2.08 10.43
CA SER A 338 -5.40 0.63 10.21
C SER A 338 -6.76 -0.01 10.44
N HIS A 339 -7.44 0.34 11.53
CA HIS A 339 -8.52 -0.47 12.09
C HIS A 339 -9.90 0.20 12.06
N PHE A 340 -9.97 1.52 11.89
CA PHE A 340 -11.23 2.23 11.78
C PHE A 340 -11.74 2.20 10.33
N PRO A 341 -13.02 1.90 10.05
CA PRO A 341 -13.55 1.95 8.69
C PRO A 341 -13.68 3.39 8.17
N TYR A 342 -13.08 3.70 7.02
CA TYR A 342 -13.22 4.99 6.35
C TYR A 342 -13.05 4.90 4.83
N ASP A 343 -13.61 5.88 4.11
CA ASP A 343 -13.45 6.05 2.66
C ASP A 343 -12.29 7.00 2.31
N LEU A 344 -12.05 7.97 3.19
CA LEU A 344 -11.10 9.06 2.98
C LEU A 344 -10.30 9.38 4.25
N LEU A 345 -8.98 9.52 4.11
CA LEU A 345 -8.11 10.11 5.13
C LEU A 345 -7.41 11.34 4.54
N HIS A 346 -7.68 12.51 5.14
CA HIS A 346 -7.02 13.77 4.83
C HIS A 346 -5.98 14.09 5.90
N ILE A 347 -4.73 14.28 5.50
CA ILE A 347 -3.60 14.55 6.40
C ILE A 347 -3.06 15.94 6.07
N CYS A 348 -3.16 16.86 7.03
CA CYS A 348 -2.50 18.16 7.01
C CYS A 348 -1.42 18.16 8.11
N SER A 349 -0.16 18.05 7.73
CA SER A 349 0.94 17.95 8.69
C SER A 349 2.27 18.41 8.08
N HIS A 350 3.26 18.68 8.92
CA HIS A 350 4.65 18.68 8.47
C HIS A 350 5.09 17.26 8.08
N GLY A 351 6.07 17.20 7.20
CA GLY A 351 6.71 15.95 6.81
C GLY A 351 8.08 16.20 6.21
N GLY A 352 8.62 15.18 5.55
CA GLY A 352 9.97 15.18 5.03
C GLY A 352 10.88 14.27 5.86
N GLU A 353 12.16 14.27 5.51
CA GLU A 353 13.18 13.46 6.19
C GLU A 353 13.48 14.04 7.59
N THR A 354 13.75 13.16 8.55
CA THR A 354 14.07 13.48 9.95
C THR A 354 15.47 13.01 10.34
N ASP A 355 15.93 13.49 11.48
CA ASP A 355 17.14 13.04 12.16
C ASP A 355 16.94 11.68 12.86
N GLY A 356 18.01 11.17 13.47
CA GLY A 356 17.98 9.87 14.15
C GLY A 356 19.36 9.48 14.67
N TYR A 357 19.65 8.19 14.65
CA TYR A 357 20.91 7.64 15.15
C TYR A 357 21.63 6.84 14.08
N PHE A 358 22.95 6.96 14.02
CA PHE A 358 23.80 6.00 13.32
C PHE A 358 24.17 4.88 14.29
N VAL A 359 24.02 3.65 13.84
CA VAL A 359 24.28 2.44 14.61
C VAL A 359 25.21 1.54 13.82
N LYS A 360 26.24 1.03 14.51
CA LYS A 360 27.11 -0.04 14.05
C LYS A 360 26.98 -1.20 15.01
N GLN A 361 26.44 -2.31 14.53
CA GLN A 361 26.24 -3.52 15.32
C GLN A 361 27.10 -4.65 14.78
N GLU A 362 27.84 -5.29 15.68
CA GLU A 362 28.56 -6.53 15.39
C GLU A 362 27.74 -7.71 15.89
N PHE A 363 27.68 -8.78 15.10
CA PHE A 363 27.03 -10.03 15.50
C PHE A 363 27.84 -11.22 14.97
N LYS A 364 27.56 -12.40 15.50
CA LYS A 364 28.13 -13.65 14.98
C LYS A 364 27.04 -14.45 14.31
N ASP A 365 27.35 -15.01 13.15
CA ASP A 365 26.46 -15.98 12.52
C ASP A 365 26.49 -17.32 13.30
N ARG A 366 25.63 -18.25 12.90
CA ARG A 366 25.57 -19.60 13.49
C ARG A 366 26.86 -20.43 13.36
N ASN A 367 27.77 -20.06 12.47
CA ASN A 367 29.09 -20.70 12.32
C ASN A 367 30.16 -20.04 13.20
N GLY A 368 29.83 -18.93 13.85
CA GLY A 368 30.73 -18.16 14.68
C GLY A 368 31.53 -17.10 13.92
N ASP A 369 31.25 -16.91 12.63
CA ASP A 369 31.86 -15.87 11.80
C ASP A 369 31.29 -14.51 12.22
N ALA A 370 32.17 -13.51 12.37
CA ALA A 370 31.79 -12.19 12.82
C ALA A 370 31.37 -11.31 11.62
N HIS A 371 30.25 -10.63 11.78
CA HIS A 371 29.68 -9.74 10.79
C HIS A 371 29.39 -8.37 11.40
N THR A 372 29.34 -7.35 10.55
CA THR A 372 29.02 -5.98 10.93
C THR A 372 27.89 -5.45 10.07
N ILE A 373 26.84 -4.94 10.70
CA ILE A 373 25.78 -4.18 10.03
C ILE A 373 25.83 -2.72 10.49
N GLU A 374 25.77 -1.81 9.53
CA GLU A 374 25.65 -0.38 9.75
C GLU A 374 24.31 0.11 9.22
N TYR A 375 23.63 0.95 10.01
CA TYR A 375 22.33 1.49 9.65
C TYR A 375 22.03 2.81 10.34
N PHE A 376 21.13 3.58 9.73
CA PHE A 376 20.45 4.67 10.41
C PHE A 376 19.18 4.15 11.10
N GLU A 377 18.94 4.63 12.29
CA GLU A 377 17.79 4.30 13.11
C GLU A 377 16.95 5.54 13.36
N ILE A 378 15.69 5.47 12.95
CA ILE A 378 14.68 6.51 13.18
C ILE A 378 13.72 6.01 14.25
N VAL A 379 13.62 6.75 15.35
CA VAL A 379 12.82 6.37 16.52
C VAL A 379 11.63 7.30 16.63
N SER A 380 10.42 6.73 16.61
CA SER A 380 9.21 7.42 17.03
C SER A 380 8.65 6.79 18.30
N TRP A 381 7.80 7.52 19.00
CA TRP A 381 7.21 7.07 20.25
C TRP A 381 5.77 7.55 20.41
N SER A 382 5.05 6.91 21.32
CA SER A 382 3.71 7.32 21.75
C SER A 382 3.49 6.98 23.21
N LEU A 383 2.74 7.85 23.89
CA LEU A 383 2.28 7.58 25.25
C LEU A 383 1.11 6.61 25.18
N GLU A 384 1.27 5.42 25.78
CA GLU A 384 0.27 4.35 25.72
C GLU A 384 -0.86 4.61 26.72
N HIS A 385 -1.69 5.64 26.48
CA HIS A 385 -2.69 6.12 27.44
C HIS A 385 -3.78 5.10 27.82
N THR A 386 -4.03 4.08 26.99
CA THR A 386 -5.19 3.18 27.12
C THR A 386 -4.86 1.81 27.70
N THR A 387 -3.61 1.36 27.62
CA THR A 387 -3.22 -0.02 27.95
C THR A 387 -2.17 -0.09 29.05
N SER A 388 -1.24 0.87 29.10
CA SER A 388 -0.18 0.97 30.09
C SER A 388 0.21 2.45 30.26
N PRO A 389 -0.54 3.24 31.05
CA PRO A 389 -0.32 4.69 31.16
C PRO A 389 1.08 5.09 31.64
N ASP A 390 1.84 4.15 32.21
CA ASP A 390 3.23 4.32 32.65
C ASP A 390 4.27 3.85 31.60
N LYS A 391 3.85 3.45 30.39
CA LYS A 391 4.73 2.93 29.33
C LYS A 391 4.67 3.78 28.07
N VAL A 392 5.80 3.77 27.35
CA VAL A 392 5.98 4.44 26.08
C VAL A 392 6.15 3.36 25.02
N LEU A 393 5.28 3.35 24.01
CA LEU A 393 5.48 2.52 22.83
C LEU A 393 6.58 3.17 21.99
N VAL A 394 7.62 2.41 21.65
CA VAL A 394 8.73 2.88 20.82
C VAL A 394 8.74 2.11 19.51
N THR A 395 8.67 2.85 18.41
CA THR A 395 8.76 2.30 17.05
C THR A 395 10.09 2.70 16.43
N ARG A 396 10.75 1.74 15.77
CA ARG A 396 12.08 1.91 15.18
C ARG A 396 12.02 1.57 13.70
N LYS A 397 12.54 2.44 12.84
CA LYS A 397 12.81 2.13 11.43
C LYS A 397 14.32 2.09 11.23
N MET A 398 14.80 0.98 10.68
CA MET A 398 16.20 0.79 10.34
C MET A 398 16.39 0.99 8.84
N ILE A 399 17.33 1.86 8.46
CA ILE A 399 17.71 2.17 7.08
C ILE A 399 19.15 1.72 6.92
N TYR A 400 19.32 0.51 6.37
CA TYR A 400 20.61 -0.13 6.23
C TYR A 400 21.55 0.63 5.29
N THR A 401 22.80 0.78 5.69
CA THR A 401 23.84 1.48 4.91
C THR A 401 24.88 0.53 4.36
N THR A 402 25.47 -0.32 5.20
CA THR A 402 26.50 -1.28 4.80
C THR A 402 26.36 -2.59 5.58
N PHE A 403 26.78 -3.69 4.97
CA PHE A 403 26.94 -5.00 5.59
C PHE A 403 28.34 -5.51 5.26
N ASP A 404 29.15 -5.81 6.28
CA ASP A 404 30.58 -6.15 6.15
C ASP A 404 31.37 -5.16 5.28
N GLY A 405 31.03 -3.87 5.39
CA GLY A 405 31.64 -2.78 4.61
C GLY A 405 31.16 -2.68 3.15
N ILE A 406 30.31 -3.60 2.70
CA ILE A 406 29.71 -3.57 1.36
C ILE A 406 28.43 -2.72 1.42
N PRO A 407 28.28 -1.70 0.55
CA PRO A 407 27.08 -0.87 0.51
C PRO A 407 25.80 -1.69 0.34
N TRP A 408 24.76 -1.36 1.12
CA TRP A 408 23.47 -2.06 1.08
C TRP A 408 22.83 -2.05 -0.31
N ILE A 409 23.06 -0.97 -1.05
CA ILE A 409 22.61 -0.76 -2.44
C ILE A 409 23.15 -1.83 -3.40
N GLU A 410 24.29 -2.46 -3.09
CA GLU A 410 24.90 -3.54 -3.87
C GLU A 410 24.34 -4.92 -3.50
N ARG A 411 23.32 -4.97 -2.63
CA ARG A 411 22.64 -6.18 -2.15
C ARG A 411 23.63 -7.17 -1.52
N PRO A 412 24.36 -6.75 -0.47
CA PRO A 412 25.49 -7.50 0.09
C PRO A 412 25.08 -8.91 0.52
N LEU A 413 23.88 -9.10 1.06
CA LEU A 413 23.37 -10.41 1.47
C LEU A 413 23.32 -11.46 0.32
N LYS A 414 23.34 -11.06 -0.95
CA LYS A 414 23.47 -12.00 -2.08
C LYS A 414 24.86 -12.65 -2.16
N LEU A 415 25.86 -12.04 -1.53
CA LEU A 415 27.25 -12.52 -1.49
C LEU A 415 27.49 -13.47 -0.32
N HIS A 416 26.53 -13.58 0.61
CA HIS A 416 26.60 -14.45 1.77
C HIS A 416 25.61 -15.62 1.65
N PRO A 417 25.83 -16.71 2.38
CA PRO A 417 24.80 -17.72 2.56
C PRO A 417 23.51 -17.09 3.12
N ARG A 418 22.34 -17.54 2.64
CA ARG A 418 21.03 -16.97 3.05
C ARG A 418 20.84 -16.90 4.57
N TYR A 419 21.34 -17.89 5.31
CA TYR A 419 21.18 -17.97 6.77
C TYR A 419 21.83 -16.78 7.51
N VAL A 420 22.83 -16.12 6.92
CA VAL A 420 23.49 -14.94 7.51
C VAL A 420 22.50 -13.79 7.65
N GLY A 421 21.57 -13.63 6.70
CA GLY A 421 20.52 -12.63 6.77
C GLY A 421 19.51 -12.91 7.91
N ASP A 422 19.15 -14.19 8.13
CA ASP A 422 18.28 -14.59 9.24
C ASP A 422 18.97 -14.32 10.59
N ASP A 423 20.25 -14.68 10.72
CA ASP A 423 21.05 -14.46 11.93
C ASP A 423 21.25 -12.95 12.21
N MET A 424 21.46 -12.14 11.17
CA MET A 424 21.52 -10.67 11.27
C MET A 424 20.22 -10.08 11.83
N LEU A 425 19.07 -10.47 11.27
CA LEU A 425 17.76 -9.94 11.69
C LEU A 425 17.43 -10.34 13.12
N GLN A 426 17.82 -11.54 13.54
CA GLN A 426 17.70 -11.95 14.93
C GLN A 426 18.56 -11.08 15.84
N ALA A 427 19.83 -10.84 15.48
CA ALA A 427 20.70 -9.96 16.25
C ALA A 427 20.13 -8.53 16.37
N LEU A 428 19.47 -8.03 15.32
CA LEU A 428 18.79 -6.73 15.33
C LEU A 428 17.51 -6.71 16.20
N ARG A 429 16.88 -7.86 16.41
CA ARG A 429 15.71 -8.03 17.29
C ARG A 429 16.11 -8.14 18.76
N GLU A 430 17.25 -8.78 19.04
CA GLU A 430 17.78 -8.94 20.39
C GLU A 430 18.31 -7.58 20.91
N GLU A 431 17.86 -7.16 22.09
CA GLU A 431 18.37 -5.93 22.71
C GLU A 431 19.80 -6.15 23.20
N ASP A 432 20.75 -5.46 22.55
CA ASP A 432 22.09 -5.30 23.07
C ASP A 432 22.18 -3.97 23.85
N GLU A 433 22.21 -4.07 25.19
CA GLU A 433 22.36 -2.93 26.09
C GLU A 433 23.70 -2.19 25.91
N THR A 434 24.67 -2.82 25.24
CA THR A 434 25.97 -2.22 24.92
C THR A 434 26.00 -1.49 23.57
N LEU A 435 24.90 -1.57 22.80
CA LEU A 435 24.81 -1.00 21.46
C LEU A 435 24.92 0.53 21.48
N LYS A 436 26.00 1.04 20.90
CA LYS A 436 26.25 2.48 20.81
C LYS A 436 25.43 3.10 19.69
N ARG A 437 24.56 4.04 20.06
CA ARG A 437 23.79 4.89 19.14
C ARG A 437 24.43 6.27 19.06
N THR A 438 24.84 6.68 17.86
CA THR A 438 25.47 7.99 17.64
C THR A 438 24.44 8.94 17.04
N PRO A 439 24.04 10.04 17.71
CA PRO A 439 23.06 10.97 17.17
C PRO A 439 23.52 11.58 15.84
N VAL A 440 22.58 11.73 14.91
CA VAL A 440 22.78 12.31 13.57
C VAL A 440 21.80 13.46 13.41
N ASN A 441 22.27 14.71 13.53
CA ASN A 441 21.41 15.90 13.53
C ASN A 441 21.17 16.47 12.12
N VAL A 442 21.12 15.60 11.11
CA VAL A 442 20.83 15.96 9.72
C VAL A 442 19.75 15.04 9.17
N PRO A 443 18.92 15.50 8.21
CA PRO A 443 17.90 14.65 7.61
C PRO A 443 18.50 13.39 6.99
N ILE A 444 17.97 12.23 7.38
CA ILE A 444 18.42 10.92 6.90
C ILE A 444 17.60 10.54 5.67
N ALA A 445 18.26 10.13 4.58
CA ALA A 445 17.55 9.69 3.37
C ALA A 445 16.54 8.57 3.68
N LEU A 446 15.35 8.62 3.07
CA LEU A 446 14.28 7.63 3.25
C LEU A 446 13.59 7.64 4.65
N SER A 447 13.85 8.64 5.47
CA SER A 447 13.23 8.81 6.80
C SER A 447 11.95 9.66 6.79
N CYS A 448 11.23 9.72 5.65
CA CYS A 448 10.03 10.55 5.55
C CYS A 448 8.99 10.21 6.63
N HIS A 449 8.42 11.25 7.26
CA HIS A 449 7.44 11.10 8.33
C HIS A 449 6.23 12.01 8.16
N ILE A 450 5.21 11.74 8.98
CA ILE A 450 4.04 12.59 9.23
C ILE A 450 4.18 13.09 10.67
N ALA A 451 4.36 14.39 10.87
CA ALA A 451 4.42 14.95 12.21
C ALA A 451 3.09 14.70 12.94
N CYS A 452 3.19 14.36 14.21
CA CYS A 452 2.07 14.12 15.13
C CYS A 452 2.22 15.09 16.32
N HIS A 453 1.21 15.15 17.19
CA HIS A 453 1.21 16.09 18.32
C HIS A 453 2.46 15.97 19.22
N GLU A 454 2.87 14.73 19.49
CA GLU A 454 3.94 14.42 20.44
C GLU A 454 5.20 13.83 19.78
N SER A 455 5.05 13.24 18.59
CA SER A 455 6.12 12.52 17.89
C SER A 455 5.85 12.55 16.38
N PHE A 456 6.10 11.45 15.66
CA PHE A 456 5.79 11.31 14.25
C PHE A 456 5.47 9.87 13.85
N HIS A 457 4.70 9.70 12.78
CA HIS A 457 4.38 8.40 12.19
C HIS A 457 5.13 8.22 10.86
N GLN A 458 5.72 7.06 10.64
CA GLN A 458 6.59 6.81 9.48
C GLN A 458 5.86 6.22 8.25
N GLY A 459 4.53 6.23 8.27
CA GLY A 459 3.68 5.71 7.19
C GLY A 459 3.67 4.19 7.05
N ASN A 460 4.14 3.47 8.08
CA ASN A 460 4.19 2.02 8.10
C ASN A 460 2.83 1.46 8.54
N PHE A 461 2.04 1.00 7.57
CA PHE A 461 0.76 0.34 7.79
C PHE A 461 0.82 -1.09 7.23
N GLU A 462 0.23 -2.07 7.92
CA GLU A 462 0.08 -3.43 7.39
C GLU A 462 -1.16 -3.54 6.49
N HIS A 463 -2.25 -2.91 6.92
CA HIS A 463 -3.50 -2.74 6.19
C HIS A 463 -4.10 -1.39 6.56
N LEU A 464 -5.06 -0.92 5.77
CA LEU A 464 -5.79 0.33 6.03
C LEU A 464 -7.28 0.07 6.22
N ALA A 465 -7.92 1.00 6.93
CA ALA A 465 -9.36 1.18 6.95
C ALA A 465 -10.18 -0.10 7.21
N ALA A 466 -9.72 -0.96 8.13
CA ALA A 466 -10.32 -2.26 8.41
C ALA A 466 -10.37 -3.20 7.19
N TYR A 467 -9.27 -3.28 6.44
CA TYR A 467 -9.14 -4.06 5.20
C TYR A 467 -9.97 -3.55 4.00
N SER A 468 -10.42 -2.29 4.04
CA SER A 468 -10.95 -1.62 2.86
C SER A 468 -9.83 -0.92 2.07
N HIS A 469 -10.21 -0.21 1.01
CA HIS A 469 -9.25 0.44 0.11
C HIS A 469 -9.51 1.95 0.01
N PRO A 470 -9.08 2.76 0.99
CA PRO A 470 -9.45 4.17 1.06
C PRO A 470 -8.70 5.04 0.07
N ILE A 471 -9.18 6.28 -0.09
CA ILE A 471 -8.44 7.39 -0.71
C ILE A 471 -7.68 8.14 0.38
N ILE A 472 -6.41 8.42 0.14
CA ILE A 472 -5.57 9.20 1.05
C ILE A 472 -5.21 10.52 0.38
N PHE A 473 -5.47 11.64 1.03
CA PHE A 473 -4.98 12.95 0.65
C PHE A 473 -3.93 13.37 1.67
N ASN A 474 -2.65 13.26 1.32
CA ASN A 474 -1.56 13.60 2.20
C ASN A 474 -0.89 14.91 1.78
N ASN A 475 -1.20 15.98 2.50
CA ASN A 475 -0.64 17.30 2.28
C ASN A 475 0.64 17.55 3.10
N SER A 476 1.31 16.50 3.59
CA SER A 476 2.64 16.64 4.19
C SER A 476 3.74 16.77 3.14
N CYS A 477 4.83 17.44 3.50
CA CYS A 477 5.98 17.67 2.62
C CYS A 477 6.65 16.35 2.20
N SER A 478 7.07 16.23 0.93
CA SER A 478 7.83 15.08 0.41
C SER A 478 7.14 13.73 0.67
N SER A 479 5.82 13.73 0.66
CA SER A 479 4.96 12.60 0.95
C SER A 479 4.74 11.65 -0.22
N SER A 480 5.17 12.04 -1.43
CA SER A 480 4.93 11.30 -2.68
C SER A 480 5.91 10.16 -2.96
N HIS A 481 6.88 9.91 -2.07
CA HIS A 481 7.86 8.83 -2.17
C HIS A 481 7.58 7.72 -1.15
N GLU A 482 8.37 7.63 -0.07
CA GLU A 482 8.31 6.55 0.93
C GLU A 482 6.92 6.40 1.57
N LEU A 483 6.28 7.50 1.94
CA LEU A 483 4.94 7.45 2.52
C LEU A 483 3.91 6.91 1.52
N ALA A 484 3.99 7.32 0.24
CA ALA A 484 3.11 6.77 -0.81
C ALA A 484 3.26 5.25 -0.90
N ALA A 485 4.49 4.73 -0.92
CA ALA A 485 4.75 3.30 -0.96
C ALA A 485 4.14 2.57 0.25
N GLY A 486 4.29 3.13 1.46
CA GLY A 486 3.68 2.61 2.68
C GLY A 486 2.15 2.47 2.56
N PHE A 487 1.45 3.58 2.30
CA PHE A 487 -0.01 3.59 2.18
C PHE A 487 -0.54 2.71 1.03
N LEU A 488 0.10 2.74 -0.14
CA LEU A 488 -0.30 1.93 -1.30
C LEU A 488 -0.12 0.43 -1.01
N SER A 489 0.99 0.05 -0.34
CA SER A 489 1.23 -1.34 0.05
C SER A 489 0.27 -1.85 1.13
N ALA A 490 -0.26 -0.94 1.94
CA ALA A 490 -1.26 -1.22 2.97
C ALA A 490 -2.70 -1.22 2.42
N GLY A 491 -2.89 -0.95 1.12
CA GLY A 491 -4.17 -1.13 0.44
C GLY A 491 -4.89 0.15 0.06
N ALA A 492 -4.30 1.34 0.15
CA ALA A 492 -4.91 2.55 -0.39
C ALA A 492 -5.12 2.39 -1.90
N ARG A 493 -6.35 2.60 -2.40
CA ARG A 493 -6.61 2.58 -3.86
C ARG A 493 -6.15 3.84 -4.57
N CYS A 494 -5.94 4.90 -3.80
CA CYS A 494 -5.47 6.17 -4.29
C CYS A 494 -4.77 6.98 -3.20
N TYR A 495 -3.68 7.63 -3.56
CA TYR A 495 -2.87 8.44 -2.66
C TYR A 495 -2.42 9.71 -3.38
N LEU A 496 -2.86 10.86 -2.87
CA LEU A 496 -2.46 12.18 -3.34
C LEU A 496 -1.39 12.73 -2.42
N ALA A 497 -0.30 13.22 -3.00
CA ALA A 497 0.84 13.70 -2.20
C ALA A 497 1.66 14.75 -2.91
N THR A 498 2.56 15.39 -2.18
CA THR A 498 3.45 16.46 -2.68
C THR A 498 4.89 15.96 -2.81
N LEU A 499 5.63 16.51 -3.77
CA LEU A 499 7.07 16.23 -3.92
C LEU A 499 7.93 17.00 -2.91
N TRP A 500 7.49 18.18 -2.48
CA TRP A 500 8.14 19.03 -1.49
C TRP A 500 7.12 19.95 -0.80
N ASN A 501 7.59 20.78 0.13
CA ASN A 501 6.78 21.67 0.94
C ASN A 501 5.90 22.64 0.11
N VAL A 502 4.64 22.79 0.53
CA VAL A 502 3.64 23.68 -0.07
C VAL A 502 3.22 24.71 0.97
N GLY A 503 3.18 25.99 0.58
CA GLY A 503 2.70 27.04 1.49
C GLY A 503 1.22 26.86 1.82
N ASN A 504 0.84 27.12 3.08
CA ASN A 504 -0.50 26.85 3.63
C ASN A 504 -1.66 27.37 2.78
N GLU A 505 -1.56 28.60 2.25
CA GLU A 505 -2.60 29.18 1.41
C GLU A 505 -2.80 28.37 0.11
N THR A 506 -1.70 27.95 -0.51
CA THR A 506 -1.76 27.13 -1.73
C THR A 506 -2.26 25.73 -1.41
N ALA A 507 -1.79 25.13 -0.32
CA ALA A 507 -2.27 23.84 0.21
C ALA A 507 -3.79 23.87 0.45
N THR A 508 -4.29 24.89 1.13
CA THR A 508 -5.71 25.07 1.42
C THR A 508 -6.53 25.24 0.14
N LYS A 509 -6.11 26.13 -0.75
CA LYS A 509 -6.80 26.34 -2.02
C LYS A 509 -6.85 25.08 -2.87
N ALA A 510 -5.74 24.33 -2.92
CA ALA A 510 -5.65 23.07 -3.65
C ALA A 510 -6.62 22.02 -3.07
N ALA A 511 -6.59 21.79 -1.76
CA ALA A 511 -7.49 20.85 -1.09
C ALA A 511 -8.97 21.20 -1.32
N LEU A 512 -9.36 22.47 -1.17
CA LEU A 512 -10.74 22.90 -1.38
C LEU A 512 -11.18 22.79 -2.85
N ALA A 513 -10.29 23.05 -3.81
CA ALA A 513 -10.57 22.84 -5.23
C ALA A 513 -10.74 21.35 -5.56
N PHE A 514 -9.90 20.49 -4.98
CA PHE A 514 -10.02 19.05 -5.12
C PHE A 514 -11.35 18.54 -4.58
N TYR A 515 -11.68 18.81 -3.31
CA TYR A 515 -12.90 18.28 -2.70
C TYR A 515 -14.17 18.88 -3.32
N GLY A 516 -14.16 20.17 -3.68
CA GLY A 516 -15.28 20.79 -4.38
C GLY A 516 -15.63 20.06 -5.70
N SER A 517 -14.62 19.67 -6.48
CA SER A 517 -14.83 18.90 -7.71
C SER A 517 -15.11 17.41 -7.45
N ALA A 518 -14.37 16.78 -6.54
CA ALA A 518 -14.49 15.35 -6.25
C ALA A 518 -15.87 14.99 -5.68
N LEU A 519 -16.43 15.83 -4.80
CA LEU A 519 -17.73 15.62 -4.18
C LEU A 519 -18.91 15.95 -5.11
N SER A 520 -18.68 16.79 -6.13
CA SER A 520 -19.66 17.09 -7.18
C SER A 520 -19.80 15.92 -8.16
N ASP A 521 -18.67 15.48 -8.73
CA ASP A 521 -18.67 14.55 -9.87
C ASP A 521 -18.38 13.10 -9.46
N GLY A 522 -17.97 12.89 -8.20
CA GLY A 522 -17.60 11.60 -7.65
C GLY A 522 -16.30 11.01 -8.20
N LYS A 523 -15.51 11.78 -8.96
CA LYS A 523 -14.34 11.27 -9.70
C LYS A 523 -13.04 11.97 -9.29
N VAL A 524 -12.01 11.17 -8.98
CA VAL A 524 -10.75 11.68 -8.44
C VAL A 524 -9.86 12.36 -9.48
N LEU A 525 -9.69 11.77 -10.67
CA LEU A 525 -8.78 12.31 -11.69
C LEU A 525 -9.19 13.71 -12.21
N PRO A 526 -10.47 13.99 -12.53
CA PRO A 526 -10.91 15.34 -12.89
C PRO A 526 -10.72 16.34 -11.76
N ALA A 527 -11.04 15.94 -10.52
CA ALA A 527 -10.84 16.76 -9.33
C ALA A 527 -9.36 17.09 -9.09
N PHE A 528 -8.47 16.12 -9.30
CA PHE A 528 -7.04 16.33 -9.27
C PHE A 528 -6.58 17.32 -10.35
N SER A 529 -7.12 17.21 -11.58
CA SER A 529 -6.81 18.15 -12.65
C SER A 529 -7.29 19.56 -12.33
N GLU A 530 -8.47 19.72 -11.74
CA GLU A 530 -9.00 21.02 -11.31
C GLU A 530 -8.17 21.62 -10.18
N MET A 531 -7.79 20.80 -9.20
CA MET A 531 -6.86 21.18 -8.14
C MET A 531 -5.55 21.74 -8.71
N LEU A 532 -4.92 21.02 -9.66
CA LEU A 532 -3.67 21.48 -10.28
C LEU A 532 -3.82 22.82 -11.01
N ARG A 533 -4.95 23.04 -11.71
CA ARG A 533 -5.24 24.33 -12.38
C ARG A 533 -5.42 25.48 -11.39
N SER A 534 -5.93 25.20 -10.20
CA SER A 534 -6.13 26.21 -9.15
C SER A 534 -4.80 26.76 -8.59
N ILE A 535 -3.71 26.00 -8.73
CA ILE A 535 -2.36 26.35 -8.24
C ILE A 535 -1.67 27.26 -9.25
N THR A 536 -1.74 28.57 -9.00
CA THR A 536 -1.15 29.58 -9.87
C THR A 536 0.30 29.93 -9.50
N THR A 537 0.69 29.67 -8.25
CA THR A 537 2.02 29.94 -7.68
C THR A 537 3.10 29.06 -8.31
N ASP A 538 4.03 29.67 -9.04
CA ASP A 538 5.00 28.95 -9.89
C ASP A 538 5.82 27.86 -9.16
N PRO A 539 6.37 28.11 -7.95
CA PRO A 539 7.10 27.08 -7.19
C PRO A 539 6.32 25.81 -6.85
N TYR A 540 4.98 25.85 -6.88
CA TYR A 540 4.09 24.76 -6.48
C TYR A 540 3.34 24.13 -7.66
N ARG A 541 3.61 24.56 -8.90
CA ARG A 541 2.95 23.98 -10.08
C ARG A 541 3.41 22.55 -10.32
N ASN A 542 2.44 21.65 -10.52
CA ASN A 542 2.66 20.24 -10.87
C ASN A 542 3.44 19.41 -9.85
N ILE A 543 3.48 19.85 -8.59
CA ILE A 543 4.24 19.17 -7.52
C ILE A 543 3.41 18.12 -6.80
N TYR A 544 2.09 18.18 -6.97
CA TYR A 544 1.20 17.14 -6.51
C TYR A 544 1.25 15.97 -7.47
N ILE A 545 1.32 14.77 -6.90
CA ILE A 545 1.34 13.49 -7.61
C ILE A 545 0.11 12.70 -7.17
N LEU A 546 -0.63 12.20 -8.16
CA LEU A 546 -1.75 11.29 -7.97
C LEU A 546 -1.26 9.86 -8.20
N TRP A 547 -1.17 9.09 -7.13
CA TRP A 547 -0.99 7.64 -7.18
C TRP A 547 -2.36 6.97 -7.19
N GLY A 548 -2.67 6.15 -8.19
CA GLY A 548 -4.03 5.67 -8.42
C GLY A 548 -4.26 5.22 -9.85
N LEU A 549 -5.45 4.67 -10.11
CA LEU A 549 -5.94 4.44 -11.47
C LEU A 549 -6.86 5.59 -11.91
N HIS A 550 -6.93 5.80 -13.22
CA HIS A 550 -7.63 6.95 -13.82
C HIS A 550 -9.15 6.99 -13.54
N PHE A 551 -9.76 5.85 -13.22
CA PHE A 551 -11.21 5.73 -13.00
C PHE A 551 -11.66 5.90 -11.54
N THR A 552 -10.72 5.98 -10.59
CA THR A 552 -11.03 5.98 -9.14
C THR A 552 -12.09 7.01 -8.77
N SER A 553 -13.08 6.56 -7.99
CA SER A 553 -14.14 7.39 -7.43
C SER A 553 -14.06 7.67 -5.93
N LEU A 554 -14.48 8.88 -5.54
CA LEU A 554 -14.87 9.25 -4.19
C LEU A 554 -16.40 9.38 -4.18
N VAL A 555 -17.09 8.32 -3.76
CA VAL A 555 -18.55 8.27 -3.82
C VAL A 555 -19.16 8.99 -2.63
N ARG A 556 -20.04 9.95 -2.91
CA ARG A 556 -20.80 10.65 -1.90
C ARG A 556 -21.83 9.71 -1.25
N PRO A 557 -21.86 9.57 0.08
CA PRO A 557 -22.89 8.80 0.77
C PRO A 557 -24.30 9.36 0.47
N PRO A 558 -25.30 8.49 0.25
CA PRO A 558 -26.66 8.95 -0.06
C PRO A 558 -27.31 9.68 1.13
N ALA A 559 -26.94 9.30 2.35
CA ALA A 559 -27.36 9.93 3.60
C ALA A 559 -26.22 9.87 4.62
N LYS A 560 -26.26 10.78 5.59
CA LYS A 560 -25.31 10.79 6.71
C LYS A 560 -25.74 9.73 7.72
N SER A 561 -25.01 8.63 7.79
CA SER A 561 -25.26 7.51 8.71
C SER A 561 -23.96 6.87 9.17
N ASP A 562 -23.94 6.37 10.41
CA ASP A 562 -22.84 5.59 10.99
C ASP A 562 -23.06 4.08 10.89
N ASP A 563 -24.14 3.61 10.27
CA ASP A 563 -24.49 2.17 10.23
C ASP A 563 -23.35 1.33 9.62
N ASN A 564 -22.79 1.79 8.49
CA ASN A 564 -21.68 1.10 7.81
C ASN A 564 -20.36 1.18 8.63
N ILE A 565 -20.18 2.25 9.40
CA ILE A 565 -19.03 2.39 10.31
C ILE A 565 -19.15 1.36 11.44
N ILE A 566 -20.32 1.28 12.07
CA ILE A 566 -20.60 0.32 13.16
C ILE A 566 -20.48 -1.12 12.65
N ALA A 567 -21.05 -1.42 11.48
CA ALA A 567 -20.95 -2.74 10.86
C ALA A 567 -19.49 -3.11 10.58
N GLY A 568 -18.69 -2.18 10.01
CA GLY A 568 -17.27 -2.39 9.77
C GLY A 568 -16.47 -2.60 11.06
N LEU A 569 -16.74 -1.82 12.10
CA LEU A 569 -16.10 -1.98 13.41
C LEU A 569 -16.42 -3.34 14.04
N ALA A 570 -17.69 -3.77 14.00
CA ALA A 570 -18.12 -5.06 14.55
C ALA A 570 -17.54 -6.25 13.77
N ALA A 571 -17.47 -6.15 12.44
CA ALA A 571 -16.83 -7.15 11.60
C ALA A 571 -15.33 -7.25 11.92
N ASN A 572 -14.64 -6.12 11.99
CA ASN A 572 -13.21 -6.07 12.31
C ASN A 572 -12.94 -6.60 13.74
N TYR A 573 -13.76 -6.22 14.71
CA TYR A 573 -13.69 -6.74 16.08
C TYR A 573 -13.78 -8.27 16.11
N SER A 574 -14.73 -8.84 15.36
CA SER A 574 -14.91 -10.30 15.26
C SER A 574 -13.68 -11.00 14.67
N ILE A 575 -13.04 -10.40 13.66
CA ILE A 575 -11.78 -10.91 13.07
C ILE A 575 -10.66 -10.93 14.12
N TRP A 576 -10.46 -9.83 14.83
CA TRP A 576 -9.36 -9.72 15.80
C TRP A 576 -9.59 -10.54 17.07
N ILE A 577 -10.84 -10.67 17.55
CA ILE A 577 -11.16 -11.61 18.63
C ILE A 577 -10.89 -13.05 18.23
N LYS A 578 -11.27 -13.43 17.00
CA LYS A 578 -10.94 -14.76 16.48
C LYS A 578 -9.42 -14.95 16.46
N LYS A 579 -8.66 -13.98 15.93
CA LYS A 579 -7.20 -14.02 15.92
C LYS A 579 -6.61 -14.15 17.33
N LEU A 580 -7.09 -13.38 18.30
CA LEU A 580 -6.67 -13.44 19.69
C LEU A 580 -6.91 -14.82 20.33
N THR A 581 -8.06 -15.43 20.05
CA THR A 581 -8.47 -16.71 20.64
C THR A 581 -7.84 -17.92 19.96
N THR A 582 -7.52 -17.83 18.67
CA THR A 582 -6.97 -18.96 17.90
C THR A 582 -5.46 -18.89 17.69
N ALA A 583 -4.81 -17.74 17.89
CA ALA A 583 -3.36 -17.62 17.71
C ALA A 583 -2.62 -18.56 18.65
N ARG A 584 -1.61 -19.26 18.13
CA ARG A 584 -0.69 -20.08 18.94
C ARG A 584 0.48 -19.28 19.50
N ASP A 585 0.85 -18.21 18.81
CA ASP A 585 1.95 -17.33 19.17
C ASP A 585 1.49 -16.28 20.21
N ASP A 586 2.19 -16.24 21.34
CA ASP A 586 1.88 -15.32 22.45
C ASP A 586 2.25 -13.87 22.13
N GLU A 587 3.22 -13.62 21.24
CA GLU A 587 3.53 -12.27 20.74
C GLU A 587 2.36 -11.74 19.91
N VAL A 588 1.80 -12.59 19.04
CA VAL A 588 0.61 -12.24 18.24
C VAL A 588 -0.59 -11.94 19.14
N LYS A 589 -0.81 -12.73 20.19
CA LYS A 589 -1.88 -12.46 21.17
C LYS A 589 -1.68 -11.12 21.86
N ARG A 590 -0.47 -10.86 22.37
CA ARG A 590 -0.13 -9.61 23.06
C ARG A 590 -0.40 -8.40 22.18
N ASN A 591 0.06 -8.44 20.92
CA ASN A 591 -0.10 -7.33 19.96
C ASN A 591 -1.55 -7.18 19.46
N THR A 592 -2.40 -8.21 19.61
CA THR A 592 -3.82 -8.13 19.25
C THR A 592 -4.68 -7.42 20.31
N ILE A 593 -4.28 -7.46 21.58
CA ILE A 593 -5.08 -6.90 22.69
C ILE A 593 -5.35 -5.38 22.52
N PRO A 594 -4.36 -4.52 22.22
CA PRO A 594 -4.61 -3.08 22.01
C PRO A 594 -5.62 -2.82 20.90
N ILE A 595 -5.52 -3.55 19.78
CA ILE A 595 -6.43 -3.44 18.63
C ILE A 595 -7.88 -3.75 19.04
N VAL A 596 -8.08 -4.85 19.76
CA VAL A 596 -9.41 -5.25 20.25
C VAL A 596 -9.99 -4.18 21.19
N ARG A 597 -9.16 -3.58 22.05
CA ARG A 597 -9.58 -2.50 22.95
C ARG A 597 -9.97 -1.24 22.19
N PHE A 598 -9.18 -0.82 21.21
CA PHE A 598 -9.51 0.30 20.33
C PHE A 598 -10.86 0.09 19.62
N LEU A 599 -11.07 -1.10 19.04
CA LEU A 599 -12.32 -1.42 18.37
C LEU A 599 -13.52 -1.38 19.33
N ILE A 600 -13.37 -1.90 20.55
CA ILE A 600 -14.46 -1.87 21.54
C ILE A 600 -14.76 -0.46 22.04
N SER A 601 -13.74 0.40 22.20
CA SER A 601 -13.96 1.79 22.59
C SER A 601 -14.71 2.55 21.50
N GLU A 602 -14.36 2.34 20.23
CA GLU A 602 -15.06 2.97 19.12
C GLU A 602 -16.49 2.47 18.92
N ILE A 603 -16.73 1.17 19.11
CA ILE A 603 -18.08 0.61 19.12
C ILE A 603 -18.93 1.24 20.23
N ARG A 604 -18.39 1.31 21.46
CA ARG A 604 -19.09 1.91 22.61
C ARG A 604 -19.37 3.40 22.43
N ARG A 605 -18.44 4.14 21.81
CA ARG A 605 -18.60 5.56 21.51
C ARG A 605 -19.78 5.85 20.57
N ARG A 606 -20.10 4.89 19.69
CA ARG A 606 -21.12 5.05 18.63
C ARG A 606 -22.45 4.38 18.96
N LEU A 607 -22.44 3.29 19.73
CA LEU A 607 -23.67 2.60 20.18
C LEU A 607 -24.15 3.14 21.53
N SER A 608 -24.66 4.38 21.55
CA SER A 608 -25.38 4.88 22.73
C SER A 608 -26.71 4.12 22.94
N PRO A 609 -27.27 4.09 24.16
CA PRO A 609 -28.59 3.49 24.40
C PRO A 609 -29.69 4.05 23.48
N GLU A 610 -29.65 5.35 23.20
CA GLU A 610 -30.57 6.01 22.28
C GLU A 610 -30.37 5.53 20.84
N ARG A 611 -29.12 5.32 20.41
CA ARG A 611 -28.81 4.81 19.07
C ARG A 611 -29.23 3.34 18.93
N LEU A 612 -29.03 2.53 19.96
CA LEU A 612 -29.55 1.16 20.01
C LEU A 612 -31.07 1.15 19.90
N ALA A 613 -31.77 1.98 20.67
CA ALA A 613 -33.23 2.12 20.57
C ALA A 613 -33.69 2.54 19.17
N GLN A 614 -32.97 3.45 18.50
CA GLN A 614 -33.23 3.83 17.11
C GLN A 614 -33.03 2.67 16.13
N ILE A 615 -31.97 1.87 16.31
CA ILE A 615 -31.69 0.69 15.47
C ILE A 615 -32.76 -0.40 15.66
N PHE A 616 -33.25 -0.60 16.89
CA PHE A 616 -34.33 -1.55 17.15
C PHE A 616 -35.67 -1.04 16.58
N ALA A 617 -35.96 0.25 16.74
CA ALA A 617 -37.16 0.89 16.18
C ALA A 617 -37.18 0.88 14.64
N SER A 618 -36.03 1.05 13.98
CA SER A 618 -35.93 1.04 12.50
C SER A 618 -35.98 -0.36 11.89
N ASN A 619 -35.57 -1.40 12.63
CA ASN A 619 -35.59 -2.79 12.17
C ASN A 619 -36.87 -3.56 12.55
N GLY A 620 -37.88 -2.89 13.13
CA GLY A 620 -39.16 -3.51 13.47
C GLY A 620 -39.05 -4.61 14.54
N VAL A 621 -38.02 -4.56 15.39
CA VAL A 621 -37.87 -5.45 16.53
C VAL A 621 -38.58 -4.78 17.71
N GLU A 622 -39.75 -5.29 18.09
CA GLU A 622 -40.45 -4.83 19.30
C GLU A 622 -39.50 -4.93 20.50
N GLU A 623 -39.50 -3.89 21.34
CA GLU A 623 -38.72 -3.86 22.58
C GLU A 623 -38.90 -5.18 23.34
N PRO A 624 -37.82 -5.86 23.77
CA PRO A 624 -37.97 -6.96 24.69
C PRO A 624 -38.56 -6.37 25.97
N ALA A 625 -39.84 -6.73 26.22
CA ALA A 625 -40.56 -6.38 27.44
C ALA A 625 -39.65 -6.59 28.66
N GLU A 626 -39.61 -5.59 29.53
CA GLU A 626 -38.89 -5.62 30.80
C GLU A 626 -39.13 -6.95 31.52
N VAL A 627 -38.15 -7.84 31.49
CA VAL A 627 -38.11 -9.00 32.38
C VAL A 627 -37.54 -8.50 33.70
N GLU A 628 -38.44 -8.25 34.65
CA GLU A 628 -38.13 -8.06 36.06
C GLU A 628 -37.11 -9.12 36.53
N ARG A 629 -35.88 -8.69 36.82
CA ARG A 629 -34.88 -9.55 37.47
C ARG A 629 -35.16 -9.60 38.98
N SER A 630 -35.80 -10.69 39.42
CA SER A 630 -35.64 -11.20 40.77
C SER A 630 -34.19 -11.69 40.95
N GLY A 631 -33.53 -11.23 42.01
CA GLY A 631 -32.09 -11.41 42.22
C GLY A 631 -31.62 -12.83 42.50
N ALA A 632 -30.34 -13.07 42.19
CA ALA A 632 -29.42 -13.85 42.99
C ALA A 632 -28.00 -13.45 42.59
N VAL A 633 -27.25 -12.94 43.56
CA VAL A 633 -25.83 -12.60 43.50
C VAL A 633 -25.05 -13.90 43.28
N GLY A 634 -24.24 -13.94 42.23
CA GLY A 634 -23.21 -14.95 42.00
C GLY A 634 -21.94 -14.25 41.58
N GLU A 635 -20.94 -14.27 42.45
CA GLU A 635 -19.61 -13.66 42.29
C GLU A 635 -18.90 -14.21 41.04
N GLU A 636 -18.41 -13.32 40.19
CA GLU A 636 -17.45 -13.64 39.13
C GLU A 636 -16.06 -13.88 39.76
N PRO A 637 -15.30 -14.90 39.33
CA PRO A 637 -13.92 -15.06 39.76
C PRO A 637 -13.02 -14.07 39.01
N GLU A 638 -12.32 -13.21 39.76
CA GLU A 638 -11.24 -12.38 39.25
C GLU A 638 -10.15 -13.25 38.58
N PRO A 639 -9.67 -12.90 37.37
CA PRO A 639 -8.49 -13.52 36.81
C PRO A 639 -7.24 -12.97 37.52
N ARG A 640 -6.65 -13.81 38.37
CA ARG A 640 -5.32 -13.63 38.94
C ARG A 640 -4.28 -13.48 37.82
N GLU A 641 -3.46 -12.45 37.97
CA GLU A 641 -2.31 -12.09 37.15
C GLU A 641 -1.34 -13.26 36.89
N LEU A 642 -0.76 -13.27 35.69
CA LEU A 642 0.67 -13.54 35.53
C LEU A 642 1.21 -12.65 34.40
N ILE A 643 2.03 -11.68 34.78
CA ILE A 643 2.66 -10.66 33.92
C ILE A 643 4.08 -11.13 33.57
N VAL A 644 4.48 -11.00 32.30
CA VAL A 644 5.89 -10.70 31.95
C VAL A 644 5.95 -9.67 30.81
N THR A 645 6.30 -8.43 31.17
CA THR A 645 6.73 -7.32 30.31
C THR A 645 8.15 -6.92 30.70
N LYS A 646 8.97 -6.39 29.77
CA LYS A 646 10.19 -5.65 30.15
C LYS A 646 9.88 -4.15 30.10
N GLU A 647 10.32 -3.49 31.16
CA GLU A 647 9.98 -2.16 31.62
C GLU A 647 11.25 -1.31 31.63
N VAL A 648 11.14 -0.01 31.40
CA VAL A 648 12.24 0.92 31.66
C VAL A 648 11.72 2.02 32.59
N ASP A 649 12.29 2.08 33.78
CA ASP A 649 12.01 3.08 34.82
C ASP A 649 12.78 4.38 34.51
N PRO A 650 12.10 5.53 34.33
CA PRO A 650 12.76 6.80 34.01
C PRO A 650 13.50 7.45 35.18
N HIS A 651 13.49 6.89 36.40
CA HIS A 651 14.06 7.54 37.59
C HIS A 651 15.46 7.08 38.05
N LYS A 652 16.27 6.44 37.19
CA LYS A 652 17.70 6.25 37.49
C LYS A 652 18.60 7.28 36.80
N GLN A 653 18.60 8.49 37.34
CA GLN A 653 19.79 9.36 37.35
C GLN A 653 20.24 9.59 38.80
N GLU A 654 21.56 9.70 38.96
CA GLU A 654 22.36 9.98 40.17
C GLU A 654 22.83 8.78 41.02
N SER A 655 24.05 8.31 40.74
CA SER A 655 25.18 8.41 41.68
C SER A 655 26.43 7.76 41.08
N GLY A 656 27.52 8.51 40.98
CA GLY A 656 28.79 7.98 40.49
C GLY A 656 29.83 9.02 40.13
N ALA A 657 30.09 9.97 41.03
CA ALA A 657 31.33 10.74 41.01
C ALA A 657 32.42 9.94 41.76
N SER A 658 33.46 9.54 41.02
CA SER A 658 34.84 9.45 41.49
C SER A 658 35.77 9.30 40.30
#